data_AF-A0A1M7ID73-F1
#
_entry.id   AF-A0A1M7ID73-F1
#
_cell.length_a   1.000
_cell.length_b   1.000
_cell.length_c   1.000
_cell.angle_alpha   90.00
_cell.angle_beta   90.00
_cell.angle_gamma   90.00
#
_symmetry.space_group_name_H-M   'P 1'
#
loop_
_entity.id
_entity.type
_entity.pdbx_description
1 polymer ?
#
loop_
_entity_poly.entity_id
_entity_poly.type
_entity_poly.pdbx_seq_one_letter_code
_entity_poly.pdbx_strand_id
1 'polypeptide(L)'
;MKRKLVAGLALSAVSFGLVSFTPVHADVAGAANLDIVVRDFPVTHPDFENFSEEFISTGDNNYCANHGATGGTCGELIFNTSVSKGAIGYDATWYTTYAPFHATCGNGRSKAGDWIGQDGRPHLPNTMLPSYLQLTTTADTLKYGECNNKTARGYTQRGYEKYVDGMVSGTKCNGNVWANAVYYTPGMVQPFLKFAPAAAGAEIDMLDGVEILKAKDACDNFFFEHWYSDNNEFAKRSNTVLTLPPANVAGSSKNIYAMDYNYGNGGYFPLDIVDTNSQTRLDMATKANGGCTTDQCDQYGPQTLSIFCPPYDYQYASTQADMMNSKTAGLCATWLMAGGPRSPIAALTAANSDAVLGPRHLRNYGFTMMGYAKFKYNSKNQVNAAGLPDPEIFEFTGDDDMWIFVDGVLVVDLGGTHLAAPGRVDISVLAANGHGCHADPVLAASGYMDPPLMNQTAAGQNCFLNPDGSWADNTWHHLHFFYADRQSDGSNMYMRTTLAEIAPTKYGQPTVTGAEVTVTDGVATTSLILNTELSDETLAMMVAGGQSGTIPALVVVRCTNYSIEAATCLAHDTLGMFVESANFTMDKGADGVIYDLQGKLKDKAGNEYSLQAGDEIAFNYPNNDPLSEANNYWTTMMYNGTFAMFGTPLFVSSKAGKTVETYPPEWASAKLLVNPTTVIEMKDTSLVRPEFDNKELTDKAGGDDLPKNSTAELLITPLPPGFIDGGDQNGWLEEHWTEITAAPVGADGHANGGVSSPGATVVSDKGGAASGRCYADANGTESCSSISFRTSQPFQVNVRVFDHLGHFISQYTEGVTDPALFKAMVSAQTVPNATSNTCTDGTDYANVTGVGEMMVTIKMYPVSQQGRKIGTGPYIYQVSIIKEHYVYCAYMGGGGFQYVDAPYQRASFTTTRGYRRTTK
;
A
#
# COMPACT_ATOMS: atom_id res chain seq x y z
N MET A 1 44.93 -53.62 14.80
CA MET A 1 45.37 -54.07 13.45
C MET A 1 45.57 -52.81 12.61
N LYS A 2 46.82 -52.42 12.28
CA LYS A 2 47.42 -52.45 10.92
C LYS A 2 46.44 -51.91 9.85
N ARG A 3 46.68 -50.86 9.04
CA ARG A 3 47.89 -50.15 8.54
C ARG A 3 47.38 -48.86 7.81
N LYS A 4 47.96 -47.67 8.04
CA LYS A 4 48.94 -46.93 7.17
C LYS A 4 48.35 -46.41 5.83
N LEU A 5 48.13 -45.10 5.68
CA LEU A 5 49.03 -44.01 5.18
C LEU A 5 48.80 -43.74 3.67
N VAL A 6 48.56 -42.47 3.28
CA VAL A 6 49.55 -41.53 2.71
C VAL A 6 48.86 -40.17 2.48
N ALA A 7 49.58 -39.12 2.89
CA ALA A 7 49.25 -37.70 2.78
C ALA A 7 49.62 -37.12 1.41
N GLY A 8 49.07 -35.96 1.05
CA GLY A 8 49.63 -35.14 -0.03
C GLY A 8 48.82 -33.90 -0.43
N LEU A 9 49.19 -32.76 0.16
CA LEU A 9 49.16 -31.39 -0.36
C LEU A 9 47.92 -30.85 -1.12
N ALA A 10 47.30 -29.82 -0.55
CA ALA A 10 46.74 -28.72 -1.32
C ALA A 10 47.25 -27.39 -0.75
N LEU A 11 47.97 -26.67 -1.61
CA LEU A 11 48.50 -25.33 -1.43
C LEU A 11 47.34 -24.31 -1.53
N SER A 12 47.47 -23.22 -0.78
CA SER A 12 46.67 -22.00 -0.80
C SER A 12 46.31 -21.46 -2.19
N ALA A 13 45.08 -20.97 -2.33
CA ALA A 13 44.77 -19.75 -3.10
C ALA A 13 43.51 -19.09 -2.53
N VAL A 14 43.71 -17.88 -2.01
CA VAL A 14 42.67 -16.90 -1.68
C VAL A 14 42.14 -16.33 -3.00
N SER A 15 40.82 -16.27 -3.15
CA SER A 15 40.20 -15.31 -4.07
C SER A 15 38.80 -14.97 -3.56
N PHE A 16 38.67 -13.69 -3.21
CA PHE A 16 37.44 -12.95 -2.95
C PHE A 16 36.42 -13.16 -4.08
N GLY A 17 35.16 -13.35 -3.70
CA GLY A 17 34.01 -13.25 -4.59
C GLY A 17 32.85 -12.67 -3.80
N LEU A 18 32.51 -11.41 -4.12
CA LEU A 18 31.37 -10.67 -3.60
C LEU A 18 30.09 -11.51 -3.68
N VAL A 19 29.44 -11.72 -2.54
CA VAL A 19 28.03 -12.15 -2.50
C VAL A 19 27.22 -10.86 -2.42
N SER A 20 26.64 -10.47 -3.54
CA SER A 20 25.55 -9.50 -3.59
C SER A 20 24.36 -10.09 -2.85
N PHE A 21 24.02 -9.53 -1.69
CA PHE A 21 22.76 -9.80 -1.02
C PHE A 21 21.66 -9.05 -1.77
N THR A 22 20.74 -9.79 -2.38
CA THR A 22 19.40 -9.27 -2.70
C THR A 22 18.48 -9.71 -1.57
N PRO A 23 17.92 -8.80 -0.76
CA PRO A 23 16.98 -9.18 0.28
C PRO A 23 15.63 -9.55 -0.33
N VAL A 24 14.93 -10.43 0.38
CA VAL A 24 13.67 -11.06 0.01
C VAL A 24 12.63 -10.59 1.02
N HIS A 25 11.54 -9.97 0.56
CA HIS A 25 10.43 -9.54 1.39
C HIS A 25 9.33 -10.59 1.43
N ALA A 26 8.86 -10.98 2.62
CA ALA A 26 7.45 -11.21 2.94
C ALA A 26 7.27 -11.61 4.42
N ASP A 27 6.30 -10.98 5.10
CA ASP A 27 6.16 -10.88 6.56
C ASP A 27 5.57 -12.14 7.25
N VAL A 28 6.28 -13.25 7.12
CA VAL A 28 6.56 -14.35 8.07
C VAL A 28 7.79 -14.95 7.43
N ALA A 29 9.00 -14.87 7.99
CA ALA A 29 10.26 -15.23 7.34
C ALA A 29 10.10 -16.28 6.20
N GLY A 30 9.88 -15.79 4.97
CA GLY A 30 9.63 -16.61 3.79
C GLY A 30 8.16 -16.92 3.36
N ALA A 31 7.10 -16.17 3.65
CA ALA A 31 5.75 -16.41 3.10
C ALA A 31 5.07 -15.13 2.57
N ALA A 32 4.44 -15.17 1.39
CA ALA A 32 3.75 -14.02 0.80
C ALA A 32 2.37 -13.78 1.44
N ASN A 33 2.14 -12.60 1.99
CA ASN A 33 0.89 -12.23 2.65
C ASN A 33 0.10 -11.23 1.81
N LEU A 34 -1.22 -11.43 1.73
CA LEU A 34 -2.17 -10.56 1.05
C LEU A 34 -3.28 -10.18 2.02
N ASP A 35 -3.74 -8.93 1.97
CA ASP A 35 -4.94 -8.53 2.69
C ASP A 35 -6.15 -9.17 2.03
N ILE A 36 -7.08 -9.72 2.82
CA ILE A 36 -8.35 -10.24 2.31
C ILE A 36 -9.53 -9.72 3.11
N VAL A 37 -10.60 -9.41 2.40
CA VAL A 37 -11.92 -9.08 2.93
C VAL A 37 -12.88 -10.16 2.46
N VAL A 38 -13.40 -10.93 3.42
CA VAL A 38 -14.34 -12.02 3.19
C VAL A 38 -15.74 -11.56 3.58
N ARG A 39 -16.73 -11.84 2.72
CA ARG A 39 -18.14 -11.58 2.97
C ARG A 39 -18.89 -12.91 2.94
N ASP A 40 -19.35 -13.33 4.11
CA ASP A 40 -20.06 -14.57 4.33
C ASP A 40 -21.57 -14.34 4.19
N PHE A 41 -22.21 -15.00 3.22
CA PHE A 41 -23.63 -14.84 2.92
C PHE A 41 -24.47 -15.88 3.67
N PRO A 42 -25.73 -15.54 4.04
CA PRO A 42 -26.63 -16.56 4.53
C PRO A 42 -26.97 -17.52 3.39
N VAL A 43 -27.13 -18.82 3.71
CA VAL A 43 -27.46 -19.88 2.71
C VAL A 43 -28.76 -19.61 1.92
N THR A 44 -29.60 -18.70 2.41
CA THR A 44 -30.83 -18.26 1.74
C THR A 44 -30.58 -17.30 0.57
N HIS A 45 -29.38 -16.74 0.39
CA HIS A 45 -29.10 -15.73 -0.63
C HIS A 45 -29.24 -16.31 -2.06
N PRO A 46 -30.03 -15.69 -2.97
CA PRO A 46 -30.38 -16.28 -4.29
C PRO A 46 -29.21 -16.64 -5.21
N ASP A 47 -28.12 -15.89 -5.17
CA ASP A 47 -26.99 -16.06 -6.10
C ASP A 47 -26.04 -17.22 -5.73
N PHE A 48 -26.11 -17.73 -4.49
CA PHE A 48 -25.25 -18.81 -3.98
C PHE A 48 -26.02 -20.15 -3.88
N GLU A 49 -25.29 -21.27 -3.81
CA GLU A 49 -25.80 -22.65 -3.78
C GLU A 49 -26.64 -23.01 -5.02
N ASN A 50 -26.12 -22.71 -6.22
CA ASN A 50 -26.75 -23.07 -7.49
C ASN A 50 -25.93 -24.16 -8.20
N PHE A 51 -26.44 -25.39 -8.25
CA PHE A 51 -25.72 -26.59 -8.70
C PHE A 51 -25.75 -26.78 -10.24
N SER A 52 -24.63 -26.57 -10.95
CA SER A 52 -24.55 -26.67 -12.43
C SER A 52 -23.62 -27.76 -12.98
N GLU A 53 -22.49 -28.03 -12.34
CA GLU A 53 -21.24 -28.36 -13.06
C GLU A 53 -21.04 -29.82 -13.45
N GLU A 54 -21.41 -30.78 -12.59
CA GLU A 54 -20.95 -32.18 -12.76
C GLU A 54 -21.83 -33.09 -13.60
N PHE A 55 -22.97 -32.60 -14.11
CA PHE A 55 -23.84 -33.43 -14.95
C PHE A 55 -23.46 -33.31 -16.43
N ILE A 56 -22.54 -34.16 -16.93
CA ILE A 56 -22.65 -34.80 -18.25
C ILE A 56 -21.64 -35.95 -18.51
N SER A 57 -22.22 -37.05 -18.99
CA SER A 57 -21.66 -38.23 -19.69
C SER A 57 -20.89 -39.30 -18.91
N THR A 58 -21.62 -40.19 -18.25
CA THR A 58 -21.12 -41.56 -17.94
C THR A 58 -21.63 -42.62 -18.93
N GLY A 59 -21.97 -42.22 -20.15
CA GLY A 59 -22.22 -43.17 -21.25
C GLY A 59 -23.59 -43.86 -21.26
N ASP A 60 -24.54 -43.47 -20.40
CA ASP A 60 -25.94 -43.86 -20.57
C ASP A 60 -26.65 -42.92 -21.54
N ASN A 61 -26.58 -43.23 -22.84
CA ASN A 61 -27.30 -42.52 -23.89
C ASN A 61 -28.84 -42.53 -23.69
N ASN A 62 -29.37 -43.29 -22.73
CA ASN A 62 -30.79 -43.47 -22.48
C ASN A 62 -31.27 -43.03 -21.09
N TYR A 63 -30.44 -42.50 -20.19
CA TYR A 63 -30.87 -42.07 -18.84
C TYR A 63 -32.07 -41.11 -18.90
N CYS A 64 -32.01 -40.16 -19.83
CA CYS A 64 -33.04 -39.16 -20.11
C CYS A 64 -34.33 -39.78 -20.65
N ALA A 65 -34.21 -40.72 -21.60
CA ALA A 65 -35.35 -41.43 -22.20
C ALA A 65 -36.04 -42.33 -21.17
N ASN A 66 -35.27 -42.96 -20.28
CA ASN A 66 -35.74 -43.84 -19.21
C ASN A 66 -36.44 -43.07 -18.08
N HIS A 67 -36.20 -41.75 -17.96
CA HIS A 67 -36.82 -40.88 -16.95
C HIS A 67 -37.81 -39.86 -17.57
N GLY A 68 -38.25 -40.07 -18.82
CA GLY A 68 -39.40 -39.36 -19.40
C GLY A 68 -39.08 -38.17 -20.31
N ALA A 69 -37.83 -37.96 -20.72
CA ALA A 69 -37.48 -36.89 -21.65
C ALA A 69 -37.82 -37.31 -23.08
N THR A 70 -38.57 -36.46 -23.80
CA THR A 70 -38.79 -36.60 -25.24
C THR A 70 -38.09 -35.45 -25.96
N GLY A 71 -37.23 -35.75 -26.95
CA GLY A 71 -36.62 -34.73 -27.81
C GLY A 71 -35.14 -34.35 -27.54
N GLY A 72 -34.40 -35.10 -26.73
CA GLY A 72 -32.95 -34.90 -26.56
C GLY A 72 -32.53 -33.88 -25.49
N THR A 73 -33.48 -33.30 -24.74
CA THR A 73 -33.23 -32.35 -23.65
C THR A 73 -33.32 -33.03 -22.29
N CYS A 74 -32.22 -33.61 -21.81
CA CYS A 74 -32.16 -34.19 -20.46
C CYS A 74 -32.32 -33.14 -19.33
N GLY A 75 -32.07 -31.86 -19.64
CA GLY A 75 -32.12 -30.76 -18.67
C GLY A 75 -33.50 -30.32 -18.29
N GLU A 76 -34.48 -30.50 -19.16
CA GLU A 76 -35.85 -30.13 -18.85
C GLU A 76 -36.42 -31.01 -17.74
N LEU A 77 -36.08 -32.29 -17.62
CA LEU A 77 -36.59 -33.13 -16.50
C LEU A 77 -36.10 -32.66 -15.11
N ILE A 78 -34.89 -32.11 -15.02
CA ILE A 78 -34.27 -31.67 -13.76
C ILE A 78 -34.97 -30.43 -13.21
N PHE A 79 -35.44 -29.54 -14.09
CA PHE A 79 -36.17 -28.31 -13.74
C PHE A 79 -37.70 -28.44 -13.84
N ASN A 80 -38.23 -29.39 -14.63
CA ASN A 80 -39.66 -29.50 -14.95
C ASN A 80 -40.38 -30.55 -14.09
N THR A 81 -39.70 -31.62 -13.62
CA THR A 81 -40.35 -32.61 -12.72
C THR A 81 -40.53 -32.11 -11.28
N SER A 82 -39.83 -31.03 -10.90
CA SER A 82 -39.86 -30.42 -9.56
C SER A 82 -41.01 -29.43 -9.34
N VAL A 83 -41.57 -28.83 -10.39
CA VAL A 83 -42.78 -27.98 -10.28
C VAL A 83 -43.97 -28.81 -9.76
N SER A 84 -44.04 -30.09 -10.14
CA SER A 84 -45.07 -31.03 -9.68
C SER A 84 -44.80 -31.66 -8.31
N LYS A 85 -43.61 -31.49 -7.73
CA LYS A 85 -43.21 -32.15 -6.46
C LYS A 85 -42.83 -31.18 -5.31
N GLY A 86 -42.78 -29.86 -5.55
CA GLY A 86 -42.41 -28.90 -4.51
C GLY A 86 -41.01 -29.19 -3.94
N ALA A 87 -39.99 -29.12 -4.79
CA ALA A 87 -38.62 -29.48 -4.43
C ALA A 87 -38.19 -28.79 -3.13
N ILE A 88 -37.69 -29.60 -2.19
CA ILE A 88 -37.33 -29.19 -0.85
C ILE A 88 -36.16 -28.19 -0.93
N GLY A 89 -36.41 -26.92 -0.59
CA GLY A 89 -35.37 -25.88 -0.51
C GLY A 89 -35.42 -24.75 -1.54
N TYR A 90 -36.06 -24.92 -2.71
CA TYR A 90 -36.22 -23.86 -3.71
C TYR A 90 -37.70 -23.51 -3.93
N ASP A 91 -38.04 -22.23 -3.85
CA ASP A 91 -39.41 -21.75 -4.00
C ASP A 91 -39.78 -21.44 -5.47
N ALA A 92 -41.07 -21.18 -5.71
CA ALA A 92 -41.58 -20.87 -7.05
C ALA A 92 -40.97 -19.58 -7.65
N THR A 93 -40.57 -18.63 -6.80
CA THR A 93 -39.94 -17.38 -7.21
C THR A 93 -38.57 -17.67 -7.83
N TRP A 94 -37.77 -18.51 -7.18
CA TRP A 94 -36.46 -18.90 -7.67
C TRP A 94 -36.54 -19.58 -9.05
N TYR A 95 -37.46 -20.53 -9.21
CA TYR A 95 -37.63 -21.25 -10.48
C TYR A 95 -38.05 -20.35 -11.64
N THR A 96 -38.91 -19.37 -11.39
CA THR A 96 -39.45 -18.51 -12.45
C THR A 96 -38.56 -17.31 -12.74
N THR A 97 -37.80 -16.84 -11.75
CA THR A 97 -37.05 -15.58 -11.84
C THR A 97 -35.55 -15.81 -12.02
N TYR A 98 -34.95 -16.75 -11.28
CA TYR A 98 -33.49 -16.90 -11.21
C TYR A 98 -32.96 -18.07 -12.05
N ALA A 99 -33.67 -19.19 -12.11
CA ALA A 99 -33.26 -20.36 -12.89
C ALA A 99 -32.91 -20.10 -14.37
N PRO A 100 -33.52 -19.14 -15.10
CA PRO A 100 -33.10 -18.81 -16.46
C PRO A 100 -31.66 -18.28 -16.57
N PHE A 101 -31.16 -17.57 -15.55
CA PHE A 101 -29.79 -17.04 -15.54
C PHE A 101 -28.75 -18.15 -15.40
N HIS A 102 -29.10 -19.24 -14.73
CA HIS A 102 -28.24 -20.41 -14.58
C HIS A 102 -27.83 -21.02 -15.94
N ALA A 103 -28.73 -21.02 -16.92
CA ALA A 103 -28.45 -21.54 -18.27
C ALA A 103 -27.44 -20.68 -19.06
N THR A 104 -27.08 -19.51 -18.55
CA THR A 104 -26.11 -18.58 -19.16
C THR A 104 -24.69 -18.75 -18.62
N CYS A 105 -24.46 -19.61 -17.62
CA CYS A 105 -23.12 -19.99 -17.17
C CYS A 105 -22.38 -20.76 -18.25
N GLY A 106 -21.07 -20.56 -18.40
CA GLY A 106 -20.21 -21.32 -19.29
C GLY A 106 -19.74 -22.61 -18.62
N ASN A 107 -20.37 -23.74 -18.95
CA ASN A 107 -19.97 -25.05 -18.45
C ASN A 107 -20.11 -26.13 -19.54
N GLY A 108 -19.71 -27.37 -19.22
CA GLY A 108 -19.73 -28.50 -20.16
C GLY A 108 -21.11 -28.80 -20.76
N ARG A 109 -22.20 -28.30 -20.15
CA ARG A 109 -23.59 -28.50 -20.57
C ARG A 109 -24.13 -27.38 -21.43
N SER A 110 -24.24 -26.18 -20.86
CA SER A 110 -24.79 -25.00 -21.54
C SER A 110 -23.88 -24.54 -22.66
N LYS A 111 -22.56 -24.66 -22.46
CA LYS A 111 -21.51 -24.07 -23.28
C LYS A 111 -21.76 -22.57 -23.55
N ALA A 112 -22.51 -21.92 -22.66
CA ALA A 112 -22.86 -20.51 -22.74
C ALA A 112 -21.68 -19.70 -22.21
N GLY A 113 -20.67 -19.50 -23.04
CA GLY A 113 -19.39 -18.93 -22.63
C GLY A 113 -18.31 -19.25 -23.65
N ASP A 114 -17.08 -19.40 -23.19
CA ASP A 114 -15.96 -19.82 -24.03
C ASP A 114 -15.16 -20.94 -23.36
N TRP A 115 -14.38 -21.70 -24.13
CA TRP A 115 -13.57 -22.80 -23.61
C TRP A 115 -12.09 -22.41 -23.48
N ILE A 116 -11.39 -23.07 -22.56
CA ILE A 116 -9.96 -22.83 -22.29
C ILE A 116 -9.12 -23.92 -22.95
N GLY A 117 -8.03 -23.55 -23.61
CA GLY A 117 -7.09 -24.49 -24.22
C GLY A 117 -6.11 -25.11 -23.24
N GLN A 118 -5.42 -26.18 -23.65
CA GLN A 118 -4.41 -26.88 -22.85
C GLN A 118 -3.22 -26.00 -22.43
N ASP A 119 -3.05 -24.83 -23.05
CA ASP A 119 -2.08 -23.79 -22.71
C ASP A 119 -2.63 -22.73 -21.73
N GLY A 120 -3.85 -22.91 -21.21
CA GLY A 120 -4.51 -22.01 -20.26
C GLY A 120 -5.07 -20.74 -20.89
N ARG A 121 -5.09 -20.62 -22.22
CA ARG A 121 -5.60 -19.44 -22.92
C ARG A 121 -7.06 -19.64 -23.37
N PRO A 122 -7.86 -18.57 -23.45
CA PRO A 122 -9.21 -18.65 -23.99
C PRO A 122 -9.20 -18.92 -25.49
N HIS A 123 -10.29 -19.46 -26.02
CA HIS A 123 -10.44 -19.72 -27.45
C HIS A 123 -10.82 -18.47 -28.25
N LEU A 124 -11.62 -17.58 -27.67
CA LEU A 124 -12.00 -16.28 -28.21
C LEU A 124 -11.29 -15.15 -27.47
N PRO A 125 -10.98 -14.04 -28.16
CA PRO A 125 -10.44 -12.87 -27.50
C PRO A 125 -11.48 -12.27 -26.55
N ASN A 126 -11.08 -12.00 -25.30
CA ASN A 126 -11.94 -11.31 -24.34
C ASN A 126 -11.82 -9.80 -24.52
N THR A 127 -12.85 -9.18 -25.11
CA THR A 127 -12.88 -7.74 -25.40
C THR A 127 -12.97 -6.85 -24.15
N MET A 128 -13.19 -7.44 -22.96
CA MET A 128 -13.14 -6.73 -21.67
C MET A 128 -11.72 -6.58 -21.12
N LEU A 129 -10.72 -7.18 -21.78
CA LEU A 129 -9.31 -7.02 -21.44
C LEU A 129 -8.63 -6.00 -22.37
N PRO A 130 -7.56 -5.31 -21.92
CA PRO A 130 -6.66 -4.57 -22.80
C PRO A 130 -6.19 -5.41 -23.99
N SER A 131 -5.97 -4.76 -25.14
CA SER A 131 -5.66 -5.40 -26.42
C SER A 131 -4.48 -6.38 -26.39
N TYR A 132 -3.43 -6.07 -25.62
CA TYR A 132 -2.24 -6.92 -25.46
C TYR A 132 -2.46 -8.15 -24.57
N LEU A 133 -3.62 -8.28 -23.90
CA LEU A 133 -4.01 -9.43 -23.09
C LEU A 133 -5.03 -10.35 -23.79
N GLN A 134 -5.53 -9.98 -24.97
CA GLN A 134 -6.52 -10.76 -25.74
C GLN A 134 -5.90 -11.92 -26.52
N LEU A 135 -5.00 -12.66 -25.86
CA LEU A 135 -4.32 -13.81 -26.44
C LEU A 135 -5.26 -15.01 -26.49
N THR A 136 -5.27 -15.72 -27.62
CA THR A 136 -6.10 -16.91 -27.82
C THR A 136 -5.26 -18.18 -27.92
N THR A 137 -5.87 -19.31 -27.59
CA THR A 137 -5.26 -20.63 -27.69
C THR A 137 -5.25 -21.16 -29.13
N THR A 138 -4.21 -21.90 -29.48
CA THR A 138 -4.20 -22.79 -30.65
C THR A 138 -4.18 -24.27 -30.25
N ALA A 139 -4.21 -24.56 -28.95
CA ALA A 139 -4.17 -25.91 -28.41
C ALA A 139 -5.58 -26.53 -28.34
N ASP A 140 -5.63 -27.84 -28.16
CA ASP A 140 -6.90 -28.54 -27.89
C ASP A 140 -7.53 -28.05 -26.58
N THR A 141 -8.84 -28.24 -26.42
CA THR A 141 -9.58 -27.87 -25.20
C THR A 141 -9.00 -28.56 -23.96
N LEU A 142 -8.83 -27.79 -22.89
CA LEU A 142 -8.47 -28.25 -21.55
C LEU A 142 -9.61 -29.08 -20.96
N LYS A 143 -9.25 -30.16 -20.28
CA LYS A 143 -10.23 -31.04 -19.62
C LYS A 143 -9.82 -31.34 -18.20
N TYR A 144 -10.78 -31.29 -17.28
CA TYR A 144 -10.60 -31.53 -15.85
C TYR A 144 -11.57 -32.61 -15.34
N GLY A 145 -11.14 -33.45 -14.41
CA GLY A 145 -11.99 -34.48 -13.79
C GLY A 145 -11.25 -35.42 -12.87
N GLU A 146 -11.82 -36.59 -12.59
CA GLU A 146 -11.25 -37.59 -11.68
C GLU A 146 -10.09 -38.37 -12.33
N CYS A 147 -8.96 -38.41 -11.65
CA CYS A 147 -7.78 -39.17 -12.07
C CYS A 147 -7.97 -40.68 -11.81
N ASN A 148 -7.34 -41.52 -12.64
CA ASN A 148 -7.25 -42.97 -12.38
C ASN A 148 -6.44 -43.28 -11.10
N ASN A 149 -5.43 -42.47 -10.85
CA ASN A 149 -4.59 -42.57 -9.66
C ASN A 149 -5.23 -41.85 -8.47
N LYS A 150 -5.06 -42.43 -7.28
CA LYS A 150 -5.38 -41.79 -6.01
C LYS A 150 -4.17 -40.98 -5.52
N THR A 151 -4.38 -40.07 -4.58
CA THR A 151 -3.29 -39.36 -3.90
C THR A 151 -2.40 -40.34 -3.12
N ALA A 152 -1.24 -39.88 -2.62
CA ALA A 152 -0.38 -40.69 -1.76
C ALA A 152 -1.07 -41.23 -0.50
N ARG A 153 -2.18 -40.59 -0.07
CA ARG A 153 -3.01 -41.02 1.07
C ARG A 153 -4.15 -41.97 0.68
N GLY A 154 -4.27 -42.29 -0.60
CA GLY A 154 -5.36 -43.12 -1.13
C GLY A 154 -6.65 -42.35 -1.42
N TYR A 155 -6.64 -41.01 -1.38
CA TYR A 155 -7.82 -40.20 -1.67
C TYR A 155 -8.08 -40.10 -3.16
N THR A 156 -9.35 -39.99 -3.55
CA THR A 156 -9.76 -39.62 -4.91
C THR A 156 -9.10 -38.31 -5.29
N GLN A 157 -8.36 -38.33 -6.40
CA GLN A 157 -7.65 -37.17 -6.91
C GLN A 157 -8.37 -36.64 -8.15
N ARG A 158 -8.45 -35.32 -8.27
CA ARG A 158 -8.94 -34.64 -9.47
C ARG A 158 -7.83 -33.78 -10.07
N GLY A 159 -7.91 -33.57 -11.37
CA GLY A 159 -6.88 -32.88 -12.12
C GLY A 159 -7.18 -32.80 -13.61
N TYR A 160 -6.25 -32.19 -14.33
CA TYR A 160 -6.30 -32.05 -15.78
C TYR A 160 -5.89 -33.33 -16.49
N GLU A 161 -6.61 -33.69 -17.56
CA GLU A 161 -6.25 -34.82 -18.43
C GLU A 161 -4.91 -34.57 -19.12
N LYS A 162 -4.74 -33.36 -19.69
CA LYS A 162 -3.52 -32.87 -20.35
C LYS A 162 -3.44 -31.35 -20.22
N TYR A 163 -2.23 -30.83 -20.09
CA TYR A 163 -1.91 -29.41 -20.25
C TYR A 163 -0.45 -29.24 -20.69
N VAL A 164 -0.12 -28.02 -21.15
CA VAL A 164 1.23 -27.59 -21.52
C VAL A 164 2.02 -27.22 -20.28
N ASP A 165 3.12 -27.94 -20.02
CA ASP A 165 3.95 -27.74 -18.84
C ASP A 165 4.53 -26.32 -18.82
N GLY A 166 4.47 -25.65 -17.67
CA GLY A 166 4.93 -24.28 -17.49
C GLY A 166 3.94 -23.18 -17.90
N MET A 167 2.81 -23.53 -18.54
CA MET A 167 1.73 -22.57 -18.87
C MET A 167 0.50 -22.72 -17.98
N VAL A 168 0.24 -23.93 -17.50
CA VAL A 168 -0.88 -24.24 -16.60
C VAL A 168 -0.33 -24.85 -15.32
N SER A 169 -0.83 -24.35 -14.19
CA SER A 169 -0.54 -24.87 -12.86
C SER A 169 -1.69 -25.78 -12.39
N GLY A 170 -1.38 -26.76 -11.53
CA GLY A 170 -2.36 -27.70 -10.99
C GLY A 170 -2.04 -29.17 -11.28
N THR A 171 -2.89 -30.05 -10.74
CA THR A 171 -2.69 -31.51 -10.83
C THR A 171 -2.87 -32.02 -12.26
N LYS A 172 -1.87 -32.75 -12.77
CA LYS A 172 -1.94 -33.50 -14.05
C LYS A 172 -2.26 -34.97 -13.76
N CYS A 173 -3.36 -35.48 -14.31
CA CYS A 173 -3.74 -36.88 -14.12
C CYS A 173 -2.90 -37.83 -15.00
N ASN A 174 -2.60 -39.03 -14.48
CA ASN A 174 -2.04 -40.12 -15.29
C ASN A 174 -3.17 -40.98 -15.86
N GLY A 175 -3.96 -40.37 -16.73
CA GLY A 175 -5.25 -40.89 -17.20
C GLY A 175 -6.39 -40.61 -16.22
N ASN A 176 -7.61 -40.62 -16.75
CA ASN A 176 -8.80 -40.20 -16.02
C ASN A 176 -9.88 -41.29 -16.02
N VAL A 177 -10.64 -41.35 -14.93
CA VAL A 177 -11.90 -42.10 -14.86
C VAL A 177 -12.94 -41.38 -15.72
N TRP A 178 -12.98 -40.07 -15.60
CA TRP A 178 -13.76 -39.15 -16.43
C TRP A 178 -13.08 -37.79 -16.46
N ALA A 179 -13.28 -37.02 -17.53
CA ALA A 179 -12.83 -35.64 -17.65
C ALA A 179 -13.75 -34.86 -18.60
N ASN A 180 -14.08 -33.63 -18.21
CA ASN A 180 -14.96 -32.74 -18.96
C ASN A 180 -14.20 -31.51 -19.43
N ALA A 181 -14.63 -30.94 -20.55
CA ALA A 181 -14.05 -29.71 -21.09
C ALA A 181 -14.29 -28.53 -20.14
N VAL A 182 -13.25 -27.72 -19.94
CA VAL A 182 -13.32 -26.50 -19.11
C VAL A 182 -13.87 -25.35 -19.96
N TYR A 183 -15.06 -24.88 -19.59
CA TYR A 183 -15.70 -23.67 -20.12
C TYR A 183 -15.77 -22.63 -19.01
N TYR A 184 -15.84 -21.36 -19.36
CA TYR A 184 -15.99 -20.25 -18.41
C TYR A 184 -16.88 -19.14 -19.02
N THR A 185 -17.24 -18.13 -18.22
CA THR A 185 -18.19 -17.06 -18.58
C THR A 185 -17.51 -15.69 -18.59
N PRO A 186 -16.76 -15.33 -19.66
CA PRO A 186 -16.12 -14.02 -19.73
C PRO A 186 -17.13 -12.86 -19.78
N GLY A 187 -16.69 -11.70 -19.31
CA GLY A 187 -17.38 -10.41 -19.42
C GLY A 187 -18.55 -10.25 -18.45
N MET A 188 -18.49 -10.91 -17.30
CA MET A 188 -19.45 -10.67 -16.21
C MET A 188 -19.22 -9.34 -15.49
N VAL A 189 -17.98 -8.84 -15.51
CA VAL A 189 -17.57 -7.60 -14.82
C VAL A 189 -16.99 -6.56 -15.79
N GLN A 190 -17.03 -5.30 -15.38
CA GLN A 190 -16.46 -4.17 -16.12
C GLN A 190 -14.93 -4.23 -16.15
N PRO A 191 -14.27 -3.59 -17.14
CA PRO A 191 -12.81 -3.66 -17.27
C PRO A 191 -12.07 -2.84 -16.21
N PHE A 192 -12.74 -1.87 -15.57
CA PHE A 192 -12.14 -0.99 -14.56
C PHE A 192 -12.83 -1.13 -13.20
N LEU A 193 -12.02 -1.15 -12.14
CA LEU A 193 -12.51 -0.96 -10.77
C LEU A 193 -12.93 0.50 -10.57
N LYS A 194 -13.85 0.68 -9.62
CA LYS A 194 -14.21 2.00 -9.11
C LYS A 194 -13.67 2.15 -7.70
N PHE A 195 -13.05 3.30 -7.44
CA PHE A 195 -12.50 3.65 -6.13
C PHE A 195 -13.29 4.79 -5.52
N ALA A 196 -13.36 4.84 -4.19
CA ALA A 196 -13.91 5.99 -3.48
C ALA A 196 -13.07 7.25 -3.76
N PRO A 197 -13.69 8.44 -3.95
CA PRO A 197 -12.93 9.67 -4.16
C PRO A 197 -12.08 10.01 -2.94
N ALA A 198 -10.77 10.19 -3.15
CA ALA A 198 -9.89 10.70 -2.11
C ALA A 198 -10.15 12.19 -1.85
N ALA A 199 -9.96 12.65 -0.60
CA ALA A 199 -9.93 14.07 -0.29
C ALA A 199 -8.79 14.77 -1.06
N ALA A 200 -8.89 16.07 -1.30
CA ALA A 200 -7.87 16.80 -2.05
C ALA A 200 -6.49 16.68 -1.38
N GLY A 201 -5.55 16.01 -2.05
CA GLY A 201 -4.20 15.74 -1.55
C GLY A 201 -4.03 14.45 -0.73
N ALA A 202 -5.09 13.63 -0.57
CA ALA A 202 -5.01 12.30 0.03
C ALA A 202 -4.82 11.21 -1.04
N GLU A 203 -4.22 10.09 -0.66
CA GLU A 203 -4.10 8.90 -1.52
C GLU A 203 -5.45 8.16 -1.62
N ILE A 204 -5.60 7.36 -2.67
CA ILE A 204 -6.81 6.56 -2.90
C ILE A 204 -6.74 5.34 -1.98
N ASP A 205 -7.82 5.06 -1.25
CA ASP A 205 -7.91 3.83 -0.48
C ASP A 205 -8.10 2.63 -1.43
N MET A 206 -7.17 1.69 -1.36
CA MET A 206 -7.14 0.51 -2.22
C MET A 206 -7.74 -0.73 -1.55
N LEU A 207 -8.22 -0.62 -0.31
CA LEU A 207 -8.83 -1.73 0.44
C LEU A 207 -10.30 -1.45 0.73
N ASP A 208 -10.59 -0.29 1.30
CA ASP A 208 -11.95 0.10 1.69
C ASP A 208 -12.59 0.97 0.58
N GLY A 209 -13.83 0.64 0.19
CA GLY A 209 -14.55 1.40 -0.86
C GLY A 209 -14.14 1.09 -2.31
N VAL A 210 -13.41 0.00 -2.55
CA VAL A 210 -13.14 -0.53 -3.89
C VAL A 210 -14.34 -1.35 -4.38
N GLU A 211 -14.86 -0.99 -5.55
CA GLU A 211 -16.03 -1.62 -6.16
C GLU A 211 -15.64 -2.32 -7.48
N ILE A 212 -15.91 -3.63 -7.55
CA ILE A 212 -16.01 -4.36 -8.81
C ILE A 212 -17.42 -4.22 -9.36
N LEU A 213 -17.54 -3.86 -10.64
CA LEU A 213 -18.83 -3.50 -11.25
C LEU A 213 -19.33 -4.58 -12.20
N LYS A 214 -20.63 -4.88 -12.15
CA LYS A 214 -21.28 -5.81 -13.10
C LYS A 214 -21.28 -5.24 -14.53
N ALA A 215 -20.97 -6.08 -15.51
CA ALA A 215 -21.07 -5.76 -16.93
C ALA A 215 -22.35 -6.31 -17.58
N LYS A 216 -22.77 -7.51 -17.20
CA LYS A 216 -24.00 -8.14 -17.70
C LYS A 216 -24.61 -9.09 -16.67
N ASP A 217 -25.89 -9.36 -16.82
CA ASP A 217 -26.54 -10.45 -16.09
C ASP A 217 -26.19 -11.77 -16.77
N ALA A 218 -25.37 -12.58 -16.10
CA ALA A 218 -24.98 -13.90 -16.55
C ALA A 218 -24.55 -14.75 -15.35
N CYS A 219 -24.83 -16.05 -15.46
CA CYS A 219 -24.46 -17.05 -14.47
C CYS A 219 -24.82 -16.66 -13.03
N ASP A 220 -26.12 -16.61 -12.71
CA ASP A 220 -26.66 -16.41 -11.36
C ASP A 220 -26.08 -15.21 -10.58
N ASN A 221 -25.74 -14.11 -11.27
CA ASN A 221 -25.21 -12.87 -10.70
C ASN A 221 -26.28 -11.76 -10.58
N PHE A 222 -27.53 -12.12 -10.36
CA PHE A 222 -28.64 -11.17 -10.39
C PHE A 222 -28.44 -10.05 -9.37
N PHE A 223 -28.00 -10.41 -8.16
CA PHE A 223 -27.69 -9.50 -7.06
C PHE A 223 -26.17 -9.27 -6.89
N PHE A 224 -25.44 -9.18 -7.99
CA PHE A 224 -23.98 -8.96 -7.97
C PHE A 224 -23.56 -7.73 -7.15
N GLU A 225 -24.40 -6.70 -7.07
CA GLU A 225 -24.17 -5.51 -6.24
C GLU A 225 -24.06 -5.82 -4.74
N HIS A 226 -24.54 -6.98 -4.28
CA HIS A 226 -24.35 -7.44 -2.90
C HIS A 226 -22.97 -8.09 -2.69
N TRP A 227 -22.41 -8.73 -3.72
CA TRP A 227 -21.29 -9.68 -3.59
C TRP A 227 -20.08 -9.08 -2.90
N TYR A 228 -19.70 -7.86 -3.25
CA TYR A 228 -18.55 -7.17 -2.66
C TYR A 228 -18.97 -5.88 -1.94
N SER A 229 -20.23 -5.79 -1.52
CA SER A 229 -20.75 -4.64 -0.78
C SER A 229 -20.29 -4.65 0.67
N ASP A 230 -19.97 -3.48 1.21
CA ASP A 230 -19.74 -3.28 2.65
C ASP A 230 -21.04 -3.00 3.43
N ASN A 231 -22.21 -3.16 2.79
CA ASN A 231 -23.48 -3.09 3.51
C ASN A 231 -23.72 -4.36 4.33
N ASN A 232 -23.71 -4.21 5.66
CA ASN A 232 -23.90 -5.29 6.64
C ASN A 232 -25.29 -5.96 6.60
N GLU A 233 -26.21 -5.53 5.74
CA GLU A 233 -27.53 -6.14 5.60
C GLU A 233 -27.51 -7.45 4.77
N PHE A 234 -26.52 -7.66 3.90
CA PHE A 234 -26.52 -8.78 2.94
C PHE A 234 -25.60 -9.93 3.35
N ALA A 235 -24.45 -9.59 3.92
CA ALA A 235 -23.42 -10.52 4.30
C ALA A 235 -22.73 -10.02 5.56
N LYS A 236 -22.07 -10.95 6.26
CA LYS A 236 -21.22 -10.62 7.38
C LYS A 236 -19.78 -10.47 6.90
N ARG A 237 -19.10 -9.41 7.33
CA ARG A 237 -17.77 -9.03 6.85
C ARG A 237 -16.70 -9.46 7.84
N SER A 238 -15.61 -10.02 7.31
CA SER A 238 -14.42 -10.40 8.06
C SER A 238 -13.16 -9.94 7.33
N ASN A 239 -12.25 -9.29 8.05
CA ASN A 239 -10.99 -8.78 7.51
C ASN A 239 -9.83 -9.61 8.06
N THR A 240 -8.95 -10.12 7.19
CA THR A 240 -7.85 -10.98 7.62
C THR A 240 -6.72 -11.03 6.57
N VAL A 241 -5.75 -11.91 6.78
CA VAL A 241 -4.61 -12.11 5.88
C VAL A 241 -4.68 -13.49 5.22
N LEU A 242 -4.46 -13.53 3.92
CA LEU A 242 -4.18 -14.73 3.16
C LEU A 242 -2.65 -14.92 3.10
N THR A 243 -2.16 -16.00 3.68
CA THR A 243 -0.73 -16.36 3.69
C THR A 243 -0.44 -17.47 2.68
N LEU A 244 0.42 -17.19 1.70
CA LEU A 244 0.97 -18.17 0.76
C LEU A 244 2.34 -18.63 1.28
N PRO A 245 2.45 -19.88 1.78
CA PRO A 245 3.72 -20.39 2.28
C PRO A 245 4.74 -20.56 1.15
N PRO A 246 6.05 -20.60 1.48
CA PRO A 246 7.08 -20.87 0.49
C PRO A 246 6.93 -22.30 -0.06
N ALA A 247 6.89 -22.41 -1.38
CA ALA A 247 6.73 -23.64 -2.14
C ALA A 247 8.03 -24.03 -2.87
N ASN A 248 9.19 -23.65 -2.31
CA ASN A 248 10.49 -23.67 -2.99
C ASN A 248 10.85 -25.04 -3.59
N VAL A 249 11.08 -25.03 -4.91
CA VAL A 249 11.66 -26.14 -5.67
C VAL A 249 13.18 -25.99 -5.67
N ALA A 250 13.91 -27.07 -5.38
CA ALA A 250 15.38 -27.05 -5.42
C ALA A 250 15.89 -26.56 -6.79
N GLY A 251 16.64 -25.44 -6.82
CA GLY A 251 17.23 -24.87 -8.02
C GLY A 251 16.50 -23.68 -8.68
N SER A 252 15.39 -23.20 -8.09
CA SER A 252 14.77 -21.94 -8.52
C SER A 252 15.62 -20.72 -8.13
N SER A 253 15.81 -19.75 -9.02
CA SER A 253 16.43 -18.45 -8.73
C SER A 253 15.49 -17.46 -8.03
N LYS A 254 14.20 -17.80 -7.91
CA LYS A 254 13.17 -16.98 -7.29
C LYS A 254 12.46 -17.72 -6.16
N ASN A 255 12.02 -16.98 -5.17
CA ASN A 255 11.10 -17.51 -4.16
C ASN A 255 9.74 -17.74 -4.82
N ILE A 256 9.17 -18.91 -4.57
CA ILE A 256 7.85 -19.28 -5.05
C ILE A 256 7.00 -19.41 -3.80
N TYR A 257 5.87 -18.72 -3.78
CA TYR A 257 4.88 -18.83 -2.71
C TYR A 257 3.62 -19.42 -3.30
N ALA A 258 3.06 -20.45 -2.67
CA ALA A 258 1.86 -21.08 -3.19
C ALA A 258 1.02 -21.72 -2.09
N MET A 259 -0.28 -21.71 -2.31
CA MET A 259 -1.23 -22.52 -1.57
C MET A 259 -2.00 -23.42 -2.53
N ASP A 260 -2.35 -24.61 -2.04
CA ASP A 260 -3.06 -25.62 -2.81
C ASP A 260 -4.15 -26.25 -1.94
N TYR A 261 -5.37 -25.74 -2.08
CA TYR A 261 -6.57 -26.24 -1.42
C TYR A 261 -7.49 -26.81 -2.49
N ASN A 262 -7.47 -28.12 -2.63
CA ASN A 262 -8.21 -28.78 -3.70
C ASN A 262 -8.97 -30.01 -3.21
N TYR A 263 -9.88 -30.52 -4.06
CA TYR A 263 -10.66 -31.72 -3.76
C TYR A 263 -9.80 -32.92 -3.30
N GLY A 264 -8.61 -33.11 -3.88
CA GLY A 264 -7.72 -34.23 -3.57
C GLY A 264 -7.10 -34.18 -2.17
N ASN A 265 -7.06 -33.02 -1.52
CA ASN A 265 -6.58 -32.85 -0.15
C ASN A 265 -7.69 -32.45 0.85
N GLY A 266 -8.94 -32.34 0.40
CA GLY A 266 -10.10 -32.01 1.24
C GLY A 266 -10.04 -30.61 1.85
N GLY A 267 -9.15 -29.77 1.30
CA GLY A 267 -8.91 -28.43 1.73
C GLY A 267 -9.96 -27.47 1.22
N TYR A 268 -10.33 -26.53 2.08
CA TYR A 268 -11.34 -25.51 1.82
C TYR A 268 -10.91 -24.25 2.58
N PHE A 269 -10.95 -23.10 1.91
CA PHE A 269 -10.32 -21.84 2.36
C PHE A 269 -11.22 -20.67 1.91
N PRO A 270 -11.28 -19.49 2.59
CA PRO A 270 -10.61 -19.10 3.84
C PRO A 270 -11.41 -19.38 5.12
N LEU A 271 -12.73 -19.61 5.01
CA LEU A 271 -13.62 -19.67 6.17
C LEU A 271 -13.63 -21.01 6.89
N ASP A 272 -13.03 -22.05 6.30
CA ASP A 272 -13.06 -23.38 6.88
C ASP A 272 -12.13 -23.58 8.08
N ILE A 273 -12.36 -24.70 8.77
CA ILE A 273 -11.55 -25.20 9.88
C ILE A 273 -11.35 -26.72 9.82
N VAL A 274 -11.41 -27.35 8.65
CA VAL A 274 -11.06 -28.77 8.50
C VAL A 274 -9.58 -28.88 8.11
N ASP A 275 -8.81 -29.62 8.90
CA ASP A 275 -7.40 -29.86 8.62
C ASP A 275 -7.23 -30.77 7.39
N THR A 276 -6.46 -30.30 6.41
CA THR A 276 -6.21 -31.01 5.13
C THR A 276 -5.51 -32.36 5.33
N ASN A 277 -4.87 -32.57 6.48
CA ASN A 277 -4.13 -33.79 6.79
C ASN A 277 -5.00 -34.87 7.45
N SER A 278 -5.65 -34.52 8.56
CA SER A 278 -6.46 -35.41 9.38
C SER A 278 -7.90 -35.51 8.88
N GLN A 279 -8.37 -34.57 8.06
CA GLN A 279 -9.78 -34.45 7.64
C GLN A 279 -10.73 -34.33 8.83
N THR A 280 -10.23 -33.78 9.94
CA THR A 280 -11.01 -33.50 11.14
C THR A 280 -11.23 -32.01 11.30
N ARG A 281 -12.40 -31.65 11.81
CA ARG A 281 -12.74 -30.27 12.15
C ARG A 281 -11.94 -29.84 13.38
N LEU A 282 -11.13 -28.81 13.23
CA LEU A 282 -10.38 -28.16 14.31
C LEU A 282 -11.30 -27.27 15.16
N ASP A 283 -10.84 -26.88 16.35
CA ASP A 283 -11.53 -25.86 17.12
C ASP A 283 -11.32 -24.47 16.48
N MET A 284 -12.26 -23.55 16.71
CA MET A 284 -12.19 -22.19 16.15
C MET A 284 -11.04 -21.34 16.72
N ALA A 285 -10.40 -21.78 17.81
CA ALA A 285 -9.33 -21.06 18.50
C ALA A 285 -7.93 -21.45 18.01
N THR A 286 -7.77 -22.58 17.33
CA THR A 286 -6.52 -23.07 16.75
C THR A 286 -6.54 -22.91 15.23
N LYS A 287 -6.15 -21.74 14.71
CA LYS A 287 -5.96 -21.58 13.27
C LYS A 287 -4.48 -21.56 12.88
N ALA A 288 -4.09 -22.58 12.12
CA ALA A 288 -2.97 -22.53 11.18
C ALA A 288 -3.49 -21.90 9.87
N ASN A 289 -2.74 -20.96 9.29
CA ASN A 289 -3.01 -20.27 8.01
C ASN A 289 -3.96 -19.07 8.08
N GLY A 290 -3.70 -18.15 9.00
CA GLY A 290 -4.13 -16.75 8.83
C GLY A 290 -5.58 -16.43 9.23
N GLY A 291 -6.49 -17.41 9.29
CA GLY A 291 -7.91 -17.14 9.47
C GLY A 291 -8.36 -16.51 10.81
N CYS A 292 -9.57 -15.99 10.75
CA CYS A 292 -10.43 -15.39 11.78
C CYS A 292 -10.58 -16.15 13.12
N THR A 293 -10.43 -15.44 14.25
CA THR A 293 -10.88 -15.88 15.59
C THR A 293 -12.27 -15.32 15.91
N THR A 294 -12.97 -15.91 16.89
CA THR A 294 -14.41 -15.66 17.17
C THR A 294 -14.76 -14.24 17.59
N ASP A 295 -13.79 -13.45 18.07
CA ASP A 295 -14.02 -12.07 18.51
C ASP A 295 -13.74 -11.06 17.38
N GLN A 296 -13.22 -11.51 16.24
CA GLN A 296 -12.66 -10.66 15.18
C GLN A 296 -13.38 -10.77 13.83
N CYS A 297 -14.29 -11.74 13.70
CA CYS A 297 -14.90 -12.06 12.41
C CYS A 297 -16.40 -12.32 12.55
N ASP A 298 -17.18 -11.40 11.99
CA ASP A 298 -18.60 -11.59 11.83
C ASP A 298 -18.82 -12.54 10.65
N GLN A 299 -19.34 -13.73 10.96
CA GLN A 299 -19.66 -14.78 9.99
C GLN A 299 -20.94 -15.53 10.41
N TYR A 300 -21.62 -16.16 9.46
CA TYR A 300 -22.75 -17.05 9.72
C TYR A 300 -22.26 -18.44 10.15
N GLY A 301 -21.02 -18.78 9.80
CA GLY A 301 -20.41 -20.08 10.08
C GLY A 301 -20.90 -21.13 9.07
N PRO A 302 -20.54 -22.42 9.23
CA PRO A 302 -20.80 -23.40 8.19
C PRO A 302 -22.29 -23.72 8.04
N GLN A 303 -22.81 -23.48 6.85
CA GLN A 303 -24.24 -23.63 6.51
C GLN A 303 -24.51 -24.70 5.44
N THR A 304 -23.47 -25.35 4.91
CA THR A 304 -23.56 -26.19 3.71
C THR A 304 -22.80 -27.50 3.88
N LEU A 305 -23.15 -28.52 3.08
CA LEU A 305 -22.40 -29.78 3.01
C LEU A 305 -21.59 -29.91 1.71
N SER A 306 -20.29 -30.21 1.82
CA SER A 306 -19.36 -30.52 0.71
C SER A 306 -19.59 -31.92 0.12
N ILE A 307 -20.80 -32.19 -0.34
CA ILE A 307 -21.19 -33.46 -0.97
C ILE A 307 -22.09 -33.14 -2.15
N PHE A 308 -21.97 -33.93 -3.21
CA PHE A 308 -22.87 -33.94 -4.37
C PHE A 308 -24.30 -34.33 -4.00
N CYS A 309 -25.01 -33.38 -3.38
CA CYS A 309 -26.39 -33.49 -2.97
C CYS A 309 -27.19 -32.39 -3.63
N PRO A 310 -27.70 -32.59 -4.84
CA PRO A 310 -28.66 -31.65 -5.39
C PRO A 310 -30.09 -32.16 -5.13
N PRO A 311 -31.12 -31.31 -5.25
CA PRO A 311 -32.52 -31.74 -5.28
C PRO A 311 -32.89 -32.58 -6.53
N TYR A 312 -31.90 -33.06 -7.28
CA TYR A 312 -32.04 -33.70 -8.59
C TYR A 312 -31.63 -35.16 -8.50
N ASP A 313 -32.41 -36.07 -9.11
CA ASP A 313 -32.07 -37.49 -9.23
C ASP A 313 -30.82 -37.66 -10.12
N TYR A 314 -29.64 -37.51 -9.51
CA TYR A 314 -28.36 -37.84 -10.12
C TYR A 314 -28.21 -39.36 -10.16
N GLN A 315 -27.63 -39.88 -11.24
CA GLN A 315 -27.45 -41.31 -11.49
C GLN A 315 -26.71 -42.05 -10.34
N TYR A 316 -25.95 -41.31 -9.51
CA TYR A 316 -25.13 -41.86 -8.43
C TYR A 316 -25.52 -41.40 -7.02
N ALA A 317 -26.64 -40.70 -6.81
CA ALA A 317 -27.02 -40.18 -5.49
C ALA A 317 -27.07 -41.27 -4.40
N SER A 318 -27.49 -42.49 -4.75
CA SER A 318 -27.54 -43.63 -3.82
C SER A 318 -26.19 -44.37 -3.64
N THR A 319 -25.23 -44.15 -4.54
CA THR A 319 -23.91 -44.79 -4.55
C THR A 319 -22.77 -43.82 -4.32
N GLN A 320 -23.08 -42.56 -4.03
CA GLN A 320 -22.12 -41.49 -3.85
C GLN A 320 -21.17 -41.79 -2.70
N ALA A 321 -19.90 -41.48 -2.93
CA ALA A 321 -18.86 -41.53 -1.91
C ALA A 321 -18.01 -40.25 -1.92
N ASP A 322 -17.44 -39.92 -0.76
CA ASP A 322 -16.47 -38.83 -0.63
C ASP A 322 -15.10 -39.19 -1.23
N MET A 323 -14.15 -38.25 -1.15
CA MET A 323 -12.77 -38.46 -1.59
C MET A 323 -12.06 -39.62 -0.88
N MET A 324 -12.53 -40.04 0.30
CA MET A 324 -12.00 -41.18 1.05
C MET A 324 -12.76 -42.48 0.76
N ASN A 325 -13.66 -42.48 -0.24
CA ASN A 325 -14.52 -43.60 -0.63
C ASN A 325 -15.57 -43.99 0.44
N SER A 326 -15.94 -43.05 1.31
CA SER A 326 -16.94 -43.20 2.36
C SER A 326 -18.32 -42.85 1.80
N LYS A 327 -19.35 -43.68 2.03
CA LYS A 327 -20.68 -43.46 1.42
C LYS A 327 -21.40 -42.25 2.04
N THR A 328 -21.72 -41.25 1.23
CA THR A 328 -22.35 -39.98 1.68
C THR A 328 -23.87 -39.90 1.42
N ALA A 329 -24.44 -40.88 0.73
CA ALA A 329 -25.87 -40.93 0.37
C ALA A 329 -26.82 -40.78 1.58
N GLY A 330 -26.46 -41.33 2.74
CA GLY A 330 -27.27 -41.21 3.96
C GLY A 330 -27.30 -39.78 4.52
N LEU A 331 -26.14 -39.12 4.52
CA LEU A 331 -26.01 -37.72 4.93
C LEU A 331 -26.84 -36.80 4.01
N CYS A 332 -26.80 -37.09 2.70
CA CYS A 332 -27.60 -36.44 1.67
C CYS A 332 -29.11 -36.52 1.93
N ALA A 333 -29.60 -37.72 2.22
CA ALA A 333 -31.01 -37.96 2.48
C ALA A 333 -31.50 -37.19 3.72
N THR A 334 -30.71 -37.17 4.79
CA THR A 334 -31.04 -36.38 6.00
C THR A 334 -31.10 -34.89 5.71
N TRP A 335 -30.16 -34.37 4.92
CA TRP A 335 -30.11 -32.97 4.52
C TRP A 335 -31.36 -32.56 3.73
N LEU A 336 -31.72 -33.33 2.70
CA LEU A 336 -32.93 -33.10 1.90
C LEU A 336 -34.20 -33.15 2.75
N MET A 337 -34.32 -34.11 3.69
CA MET A 337 -35.48 -34.19 4.59
C MET A 337 -35.60 -32.97 5.52
N ALA A 338 -34.49 -32.33 5.88
CA ALA A 338 -34.43 -31.19 6.79
C ALA A 338 -34.66 -29.82 6.10
N GLY A 339 -35.11 -29.82 4.84
CA GLY A 339 -35.36 -28.59 4.08
C GLY A 339 -34.39 -28.38 2.92
N GLY A 340 -33.31 -29.19 2.83
CA GLY A 340 -32.41 -29.20 1.67
C GLY A 340 -31.65 -27.88 1.47
N PRO A 341 -31.27 -27.56 0.23
CA PRO A 341 -30.53 -26.33 -0.07
C PRO A 341 -31.35 -25.10 0.33
N ARG A 342 -30.65 -24.03 0.75
CA ARG A 342 -31.25 -22.78 1.26
C ARG A 342 -31.99 -22.87 2.60
N SER A 343 -32.10 -24.05 3.22
CA SER A 343 -32.60 -24.18 4.59
C SER A 343 -31.47 -23.93 5.60
N PRO A 344 -31.55 -22.90 6.48
CA PRO A 344 -30.49 -22.60 7.45
C PRO A 344 -30.20 -23.72 8.46
N ILE A 345 -31.12 -24.67 8.62
CA ILE A 345 -30.98 -25.78 9.60
C ILE A 345 -30.61 -27.12 8.96
N ALA A 346 -30.69 -27.24 7.63
CA ALA A 346 -30.61 -28.55 6.97
C ALA A 346 -29.20 -29.17 7.08
N ALA A 347 -28.15 -28.40 6.77
CA ALA A 347 -26.77 -28.88 6.81
C ALA A 347 -26.36 -29.30 8.22
N LEU A 348 -26.70 -28.48 9.22
CA LEU A 348 -26.43 -28.80 10.63
C LEU A 348 -27.17 -30.05 11.09
N THR A 349 -28.44 -30.22 10.68
CA THR A 349 -29.24 -31.41 11.03
C THR A 349 -28.60 -32.68 10.46
N ALA A 350 -28.20 -32.63 9.19
CA ALA A 350 -27.50 -33.73 8.55
C ALA A 350 -26.14 -34.00 9.19
N ALA A 351 -25.34 -32.97 9.45
CA ALA A 351 -24.04 -33.11 10.09
C ALA A 351 -24.14 -33.75 11.48
N ASN A 352 -25.18 -33.44 12.24
CA ASN A 352 -25.42 -34.06 13.56
C ASN A 352 -25.92 -35.52 13.47
N SER A 353 -26.32 -36.00 12.30
CA SER A 353 -26.78 -37.38 12.11
C SER A 353 -25.65 -38.40 11.98
N ASP A 354 -24.40 -37.96 11.72
CA ASP A 354 -23.22 -38.80 11.61
C ASP A 354 -22.00 -38.13 12.26
N ALA A 355 -21.44 -38.74 13.31
CA ALA A 355 -20.35 -38.16 14.09
C ALA A 355 -18.99 -38.06 13.35
N VAL A 356 -18.85 -38.73 12.20
CA VAL A 356 -17.60 -38.76 11.42
C VAL A 356 -17.78 -38.04 10.08
N LEU A 357 -18.79 -38.44 9.30
CA LEU A 357 -19.06 -37.84 7.99
C LEU A 357 -19.63 -36.44 8.11
N GLY A 358 -20.48 -36.19 9.11
CA GLY A 358 -21.12 -34.89 9.29
C GLY A 358 -20.12 -33.75 9.47
N PRO A 359 -19.25 -33.78 10.50
CA PRO A 359 -18.24 -32.75 10.72
C PRO A 359 -17.21 -32.61 9.59
N ARG A 360 -16.96 -33.69 8.82
CA ARG A 360 -16.06 -33.65 7.64
C ARG A 360 -16.68 -32.86 6.49
N HIS A 361 -18.00 -32.97 6.33
CA HIS A 361 -18.69 -32.38 5.19
C HIS A 361 -19.38 -31.05 5.49
N LEU A 362 -19.62 -30.70 6.75
CA LEU A 362 -20.15 -29.39 7.14
C LEU A 362 -19.11 -28.29 6.91
N ARG A 363 -19.33 -27.44 5.90
CA ARG A 363 -18.44 -26.38 5.42
C ARG A 363 -19.18 -25.05 5.31
N ASN A 364 -18.42 -23.98 5.08
CA ASN A 364 -18.96 -22.63 4.88
C ASN A 364 -18.82 -22.17 3.42
N TYR A 365 -19.79 -22.56 2.60
CA TYR A 365 -19.94 -22.15 1.20
C TYR A 365 -20.81 -20.90 1.10
N GLY A 366 -20.76 -20.22 -0.05
CA GLY A 366 -21.53 -19.00 -0.27
C GLY A 366 -20.85 -17.79 0.35
N PHE A 367 -19.64 -17.50 -0.10
CA PHE A 367 -18.92 -16.30 0.31
C PHE A 367 -18.28 -15.62 -0.90
N THR A 368 -17.93 -14.36 -0.73
CA THR A 368 -16.99 -13.70 -1.61
C THR A 368 -15.73 -13.29 -0.87
N MET A 369 -14.63 -13.21 -1.59
CA MET A 369 -13.34 -12.77 -1.10
C MET A 369 -12.78 -11.74 -2.07
N MET A 370 -12.54 -10.53 -1.57
CA MET A 370 -11.63 -9.59 -2.23
C MET A 370 -10.27 -9.74 -1.58
N GLY A 371 -9.22 -9.90 -2.38
CA GLY A 371 -7.85 -9.84 -1.90
C GLY A 371 -7.05 -8.74 -2.58
N TYR A 372 -6.07 -8.23 -1.85
CA TYR A 372 -5.26 -7.10 -2.24
C TYR A 372 -3.79 -7.32 -1.87
N ALA A 373 -2.90 -6.92 -2.79
CA ALA A 373 -1.48 -6.79 -2.54
C ALA A 373 -0.93 -5.55 -3.25
N LYS A 374 -0.13 -4.77 -2.53
CA LYS A 374 0.72 -3.73 -3.13
C LYS A 374 2.09 -4.35 -3.40
N PHE A 375 2.55 -4.33 -4.64
CA PHE A 375 3.83 -4.93 -5.02
C PHE A 375 4.70 -3.94 -5.77
N LYS A 376 6.02 -4.09 -5.67
CA LYS A 376 6.96 -3.19 -6.33
C LYS A 376 7.55 -3.86 -7.56
N TYR A 377 7.58 -3.11 -8.65
CA TYR A 377 8.14 -3.59 -9.90
C TYR A 377 9.65 -3.37 -9.96
N ASN A 378 10.37 -4.39 -10.42
CA ASN A 378 11.78 -4.29 -10.80
C ASN A 378 12.04 -5.09 -12.09
N SER A 379 12.63 -4.44 -13.08
CA SER A 379 13.00 -5.04 -14.36
C SER A 379 13.97 -6.21 -14.22
N LYS A 380 14.86 -6.18 -13.21
CA LYS A 380 15.80 -7.27 -12.92
C LYS A 380 15.11 -8.55 -12.49
N ASN A 381 13.92 -8.45 -11.89
CA ASN A 381 13.15 -9.61 -11.49
C ASN A 381 12.45 -10.28 -12.68
N GLN A 382 12.48 -9.70 -13.88
CA GLN A 382 11.83 -10.28 -15.06
C GLN A 382 12.77 -11.18 -15.89
N VAL A 383 14.01 -11.35 -15.44
CA VAL A 383 15.03 -12.17 -16.08
C VAL A 383 15.76 -13.03 -15.04
N ASN A 384 16.26 -14.18 -15.46
CA ASN A 384 17.09 -15.03 -14.60
C ASN A 384 18.55 -14.56 -14.57
N ALA A 385 19.40 -15.24 -13.79
CA ALA A 385 20.83 -14.91 -13.65
C ALA A 385 21.63 -14.96 -14.98
N ALA A 386 21.10 -15.63 -16.02
CA ALA A 386 21.69 -15.67 -17.36
C ALA A 386 21.13 -14.59 -18.31
N GLY A 387 20.23 -13.72 -17.83
CA GLY A 387 19.58 -12.68 -18.62
C GLY A 387 18.47 -13.19 -19.56
N LEU A 388 18.00 -14.42 -19.37
CA LEU A 388 16.86 -14.97 -20.14
C LEU A 388 15.54 -14.61 -19.45
N PRO A 389 14.44 -14.45 -20.21
CA PRO A 389 13.12 -14.14 -19.64
C PRO A 389 12.71 -15.16 -18.57
N ASP A 390 12.40 -14.64 -17.41
CA ASP A 390 11.86 -15.37 -16.26
C ASP A 390 10.97 -14.35 -15.52
N PRO A 391 9.75 -14.07 -16.02
CA PRO A 391 8.91 -13.00 -15.49
C PRO A 391 8.38 -13.33 -14.10
N GLU A 392 8.11 -12.31 -13.30
CA GLU A 392 7.28 -12.47 -12.11
C GLU A 392 5.83 -12.73 -12.51
N ILE A 393 5.17 -13.57 -11.74
CA ILE A 393 3.83 -14.07 -12.04
C ILE A 393 2.95 -14.08 -10.80
N PHE A 394 1.66 -13.90 -11.04
CA PHE A 394 0.60 -14.28 -10.12
C PHE A 394 -0.36 -15.20 -10.86
N GLU A 395 -0.56 -16.40 -10.34
CA GLU A 395 -1.37 -17.45 -10.95
C GLU A 395 -2.45 -17.91 -10.00
N PHE A 396 -3.57 -18.26 -10.61
CA PHE A 396 -4.72 -18.86 -9.96
C PHE A 396 -5.16 -20.10 -10.72
N THR A 397 -5.72 -21.06 -9.99
CA THR A 397 -6.60 -22.08 -10.55
C THR A 397 -7.73 -22.27 -9.58
N GLY A 398 -8.96 -22.32 -10.08
CA GLY A 398 -10.14 -22.46 -9.23
C GLY A 398 -11.37 -22.84 -10.02
N ASP A 399 -12.28 -23.49 -9.31
CA ASP A 399 -13.69 -23.53 -9.65
C ASP A 399 -14.37 -22.21 -9.27
N ASP A 400 -15.54 -21.95 -9.86
CA ASP A 400 -16.30 -20.70 -9.70
C ASP A 400 -15.58 -19.41 -10.13
N ASP A 401 -16.09 -18.25 -9.70
CA ASP A 401 -15.70 -16.96 -10.25
C ASP A 401 -14.36 -16.48 -9.71
N MET A 402 -13.49 -16.05 -10.62
CA MET A 402 -12.27 -15.32 -10.30
C MET A 402 -12.01 -14.17 -11.27
N TRP A 403 -11.74 -12.99 -10.72
CA TRP A 403 -11.26 -11.83 -11.47
C TRP A 403 -9.98 -11.28 -10.84
N ILE A 404 -9.01 -10.89 -11.66
CA ILE A 404 -7.79 -10.24 -11.20
C ILE A 404 -7.63 -8.91 -11.93
N PHE A 405 -7.40 -7.86 -11.17
CA PHE A 405 -7.12 -6.51 -11.65
C PHE A 405 -5.70 -6.11 -11.22
N VAL A 406 -5.01 -5.38 -12.08
CA VAL A 406 -3.76 -4.70 -11.75
C VAL A 406 -3.93 -3.22 -12.06
N ASP A 407 -3.55 -2.35 -11.12
CA ASP A 407 -3.74 -0.91 -11.18
C ASP A 407 -5.19 -0.48 -11.54
N GLY A 408 -6.16 -1.24 -11.03
CA GLY A 408 -7.58 -1.03 -11.28
C GLY A 408 -8.09 -1.47 -12.65
N VAL A 409 -7.28 -2.15 -13.48
CA VAL A 409 -7.64 -2.64 -14.81
C VAL A 409 -7.68 -4.17 -14.85
N LEU A 410 -8.72 -4.75 -15.44
CA LEU A 410 -8.94 -6.19 -15.52
C LEU A 410 -7.84 -6.89 -16.34
N VAL A 411 -7.26 -7.95 -15.78
CA VAL A 411 -6.17 -8.75 -16.37
C VAL A 411 -6.59 -10.20 -16.56
N VAL A 412 -7.30 -10.78 -15.60
CA VAL A 412 -7.84 -12.15 -15.66
C VAL A 412 -9.34 -12.10 -15.42
N ASP A 413 -10.10 -12.75 -16.28
CA ASP A 413 -11.56 -12.81 -16.21
C ASP A 413 -12.02 -14.26 -16.38
N LEU A 414 -12.28 -14.92 -15.25
CA LEU A 414 -12.76 -16.27 -15.13
C LEU A 414 -14.11 -16.24 -14.40
N GLY A 415 -15.08 -15.52 -14.98
CA GLY A 415 -16.43 -15.46 -14.42
C GLY A 415 -17.21 -16.77 -14.61
N GLY A 416 -18.17 -17.00 -13.73
CA GLY A 416 -19.15 -18.08 -13.79
C GLY A 416 -18.75 -19.32 -12.99
N THR A 417 -19.74 -20.17 -12.69
CA THR A 417 -19.49 -21.53 -12.22
C THR A 417 -18.80 -22.30 -13.34
N HIS A 418 -17.64 -22.87 -13.05
CA HIS A 418 -16.91 -23.71 -13.97
C HIS A 418 -15.99 -24.70 -13.24
N LEU A 419 -15.61 -25.79 -13.90
CA LEU A 419 -14.48 -26.63 -13.48
C LEU A 419 -13.19 -25.81 -13.36
N ALA A 420 -12.23 -26.33 -12.59
CA ALA A 420 -10.96 -25.67 -12.30
C ALA A 420 -10.30 -25.02 -13.53
N ALA A 421 -10.38 -23.70 -13.63
CA ALA A 421 -9.86 -22.89 -14.73
C ALA A 421 -8.56 -22.19 -14.31
N PRO A 422 -7.50 -22.23 -15.14
CA PRO A 422 -6.25 -21.53 -14.84
C PRO A 422 -6.31 -20.06 -15.28
N GLY A 423 -5.76 -19.17 -14.45
CA GLY A 423 -5.53 -17.76 -14.74
C GLY A 423 -4.08 -17.37 -14.43
N ARG A 424 -3.50 -16.48 -15.25
CA ARG A 424 -2.10 -16.06 -15.11
C ARG A 424 -1.93 -14.58 -15.43
N VAL A 425 -1.34 -13.86 -14.48
CA VAL A 425 -0.80 -12.51 -14.63
C VAL A 425 0.68 -12.61 -14.92
N ASP A 426 1.14 -11.94 -15.98
CA ASP A 426 2.56 -11.84 -16.34
C ASP A 426 3.02 -10.39 -16.19
N ILE A 427 3.84 -10.12 -15.18
CA ILE A 427 4.26 -8.75 -14.83
C ILE A 427 5.09 -8.13 -15.95
N SER A 428 5.87 -8.92 -16.69
CA SER A 428 6.66 -8.40 -17.80
C SER A 428 5.78 -7.86 -18.95
N VAL A 429 4.64 -8.50 -19.21
CA VAL A 429 3.68 -8.06 -20.22
C VAL A 429 3.00 -6.77 -19.79
N LEU A 430 2.57 -6.67 -18.53
CA LEU A 430 1.94 -5.45 -18.00
C LEU A 430 2.93 -4.28 -18.02
N ALA A 431 4.15 -4.50 -17.52
CA ALA A 431 5.19 -3.49 -17.46
C ALA A 431 5.59 -2.96 -18.84
N ALA A 432 5.80 -3.84 -19.82
CA ALA A 432 6.18 -3.46 -21.17
C ALA A 432 5.11 -2.60 -21.89
N ASN A 433 3.85 -2.69 -21.45
CA ASN A 433 2.74 -1.94 -22.04
C ASN A 433 2.31 -0.74 -21.18
N GLY A 434 3.01 -0.40 -20.10
CA GLY A 434 2.61 0.70 -19.20
C GLY A 434 1.17 0.52 -18.69
N HIS A 435 0.81 -0.71 -18.32
CA HIS A 435 -0.55 -1.08 -17.90
C HIS A 435 -1.07 -0.13 -16.81
N GLY A 436 -2.34 0.26 -16.90
CA GLY A 436 -2.97 1.21 -15.97
C GLY A 436 -2.67 2.69 -16.22
N CYS A 437 -1.77 3.04 -17.15
CA CYS A 437 -1.26 4.40 -17.29
C CYS A 437 -1.67 5.13 -18.57
N HIS A 438 -2.50 4.51 -19.41
CA HIS A 438 -3.08 5.13 -20.60
C HIS A 438 -4.32 4.36 -21.05
N ALA A 439 -5.16 5.04 -21.86
CA ALA A 439 -6.33 4.43 -22.46
C ALA A 439 -5.94 3.34 -23.48
N ASP A 440 -6.48 2.14 -23.31
CA ASP A 440 -6.33 1.07 -24.30
C ASP A 440 -7.30 1.30 -25.48
N PRO A 441 -6.85 1.17 -26.75
CA PRO A 441 -7.71 1.43 -27.91
C PRO A 441 -8.98 0.57 -28.00
N VAL A 442 -8.94 -0.70 -27.57
CA VAL A 442 -10.07 -1.62 -27.63
C VAL A 442 -11.09 -1.30 -26.54
N LEU A 443 -10.59 -1.02 -25.33
CA LEU A 443 -11.44 -0.57 -24.22
C LEU A 443 -12.05 0.81 -24.51
N ALA A 444 -11.27 1.74 -25.06
CA ALA A 444 -11.72 3.06 -25.46
C ALA A 444 -12.82 2.99 -26.54
N ALA A 445 -12.67 2.13 -27.54
CA ALA A 445 -13.72 1.91 -28.55
C ALA A 445 -15.05 1.42 -27.94
N SER A 446 -14.99 0.80 -26.77
CA SER A 446 -16.14 0.30 -26.01
C SER A 446 -16.64 1.29 -24.94
N GLY A 447 -16.07 2.49 -24.86
CA GLY A 447 -16.47 3.55 -23.93
C GLY A 447 -15.65 3.66 -22.65
N TYR A 448 -14.60 2.84 -22.48
CA TYR A 448 -13.74 2.84 -21.30
C TYR A 448 -12.42 3.55 -21.62
N MET A 449 -12.37 4.85 -21.36
CA MET A 449 -11.24 5.72 -21.72
C MET A 449 -10.11 5.64 -20.69
N ASP A 450 -10.25 6.37 -19.59
CA ASP A 450 -9.15 6.62 -18.66
C ASP A 450 -9.12 5.53 -17.57
N PRO A 451 -7.99 4.80 -17.41
CA PRO A 451 -7.83 3.89 -16.30
C PRO A 451 -7.91 4.61 -14.95
N PRO A 452 -8.40 3.96 -13.88
CA PRO A 452 -8.69 4.63 -12.61
C PRO A 452 -7.48 5.27 -11.91
N LEU A 453 -6.29 4.69 -12.10
CA LEU A 453 -5.05 5.11 -11.41
C LEU A 453 -4.07 5.86 -12.31
N MET A 454 -4.48 6.27 -13.52
CA MET A 454 -3.58 6.88 -14.52
C MET A 454 -2.89 8.17 -14.05
N ASN A 455 -3.43 8.86 -13.04
CA ASN A 455 -2.90 10.14 -12.54
C ASN A 455 -1.77 10.02 -11.51
N GLN A 456 -1.41 8.80 -11.10
CA GLN A 456 -0.36 8.55 -10.11
C GLN A 456 1.04 8.56 -10.78
N THR A 457 1.52 9.75 -11.13
CA THR A 457 2.75 9.94 -11.93
C THR A 457 3.98 10.38 -11.13
N ALA A 458 3.89 10.46 -9.80
CA ALA A 458 5.04 10.84 -8.97
C ALA A 458 6.08 9.72 -8.92
N ALA A 459 7.35 10.05 -8.68
CA ALA A 459 8.41 9.05 -8.56
C ALA A 459 8.04 7.96 -7.55
N GLY A 460 8.15 6.69 -7.95
CA GLY A 460 7.78 5.54 -7.13
C GLY A 460 6.30 5.12 -7.20
N GLN A 461 5.44 5.85 -7.93
CA GLN A 461 4.05 5.46 -8.18
C GLN A 461 3.89 4.70 -9.51
N ASN A 462 2.79 3.97 -9.68
CA ASN A 462 2.56 3.04 -10.79
C ASN A 462 2.73 3.68 -12.19
N CYS A 463 2.37 4.95 -12.37
CA CYS A 463 2.47 5.65 -13.64
C CYS A 463 3.67 6.59 -13.77
N PHE A 464 4.70 6.37 -12.96
CA PHE A 464 6.05 6.85 -13.25
C PHE A 464 6.70 5.92 -14.29
N LEU A 465 6.63 6.31 -15.55
CA LEU A 465 7.07 5.48 -16.69
C LEU A 465 8.50 5.82 -17.14
N ASN A 466 9.16 4.83 -17.73
CA ASN A 466 10.36 5.05 -18.53
C ASN A 466 10.04 5.84 -19.82
N PRO A 467 11.04 6.44 -20.48
CA PRO A 467 10.84 7.15 -21.74
C PRO A 467 10.24 6.32 -22.88
N ASP A 468 10.35 4.99 -22.82
CA ASP A 468 9.76 4.06 -23.79
C ASP A 468 8.30 3.68 -23.47
N GLY A 469 7.75 4.19 -22.37
CA GLY A 469 6.39 3.92 -21.92
C GLY A 469 6.23 2.69 -21.04
N SER A 470 7.31 1.97 -20.72
CA SER A 470 7.23 0.86 -19.76
C SER A 470 7.15 1.38 -18.33
N TRP A 471 6.71 0.55 -17.38
CA TRP A 471 6.88 0.84 -15.96
C TRP A 471 8.37 1.08 -15.64
N ALA A 472 8.66 2.09 -14.81
CA ALA A 472 10.01 2.36 -14.32
C ALA A 472 10.35 1.44 -13.14
N ASP A 473 11.64 1.18 -12.91
CA ASP A 473 12.04 0.42 -11.72
C ASP A 473 11.65 1.14 -10.42
N ASN A 474 11.32 0.35 -9.39
CA ASN A 474 10.94 0.80 -8.05
C ASN A 474 9.60 1.53 -7.97
N THR A 475 8.71 1.36 -8.95
CA THR A 475 7.32 1.81 -8.87
C THR A 475 6.45 0.80 -8.14
N TRP A 476 5.52 1.30 -7.32
CA TRP A 476 4.51 0.49 -6.66
C TRP A 476 3.28 0.30 -7.53
N HIS A 477 2.77 -0.91 -7.58
CA HIS A 477 1.59 -1.34 -8.32
C HIS A 477 0.62 -2.08 -7.41
N HIS A 478 -0.64 -2.16 -7.83
CA HIS A 478 -1.74 -2.63 -7.02
C HIS A 478 -2.41 -3.85 -7.66
N LEU A 479 -2.39 -4.99 -6.97
CA LEU A 479 -3.08 -6.20 -7.41
C LEU A 479 -4.33 -6.40 -6.57
N HIS A 480 -5.49 -6.51 -7.22
CA HIS A 480 -6.75 -6.92 -6.61
C HIS A 480 -7.21 -8.22 -7.23
N PHE A 481 -7.71 -9.15 -6.43
CA PHE A 481 -8.45 -10.29 -6.94
C PHE A 481 -9.80 -10.41 -6.24
N PHE A 482 -10.78 -10.92 -6.97
CA PHE A 482 -12.15 -11.07 -6.53
C PHE A 482 -12.57 -12.51 -6.81
N TYR A 483 -12.89 -13.24 -5.77
CA TYR A 483 -13.33 -14.63 -5.81
C TYR A 483 -14.75 -14.74 -5.24
N ALA A 484 -15.61 -15.53 -5.85
CA ALA A 484 -16.92 -15.86 -5.30
C ALA A 484 -17.11 -17.37 -5.32
N ASP A 485 -17.30 -17.96 -4.14
CA ASP A 485 -17.48 -19.38 -3.94
C ASP A 485 -18.98 -19.68 -3.86
N ARG A 486 -19.51 -20.41 -4.85
CA ARG A 486 -20.96 -20.50 -5.09
C ARG A 486 -21.50 -21.91 -5.05
N GLN A 487 -20.64 -22.92 -5.10
CA GLN A 487 -21.03 -24.32 -5.21
C GLN A 487 -20.41 -25.18 -4.14
N SER A 488 -21.12 -26.26 -3.78
CA SER A 488 -20.79 -27.11 -2.64
C SER A 488 -20.25 -28.48 -3.00
N ASP A 489 -19.61 -28.60 -4.17
CA ASP A 489 -19.01 -29.82 -4.70
C ASP A 489 -17.52 -30.03 -4.35
N GLY A 490 -16.88 -29.02 -3.77
CA GLY A 490 -15.48 -29.03 -3.39
C GLY A 490 -14.92 -27.62 -3.47
N SER A 491 -13.63 -27.45 -3.27
CA SER A 491 -12.91 -26.27 -3.75
C SER A 491 -11.71 -26.78 -4.54
N ASN A 492 -11.33 -26.08 -5.59
CA ASN A 492 -10.15 -26.34 -6.40
C ASN A 492 -9.23 -25.11 -6.46
N MET A 493 -9.12 -24.40 -5.35
CA MET A 493 -8.35 -23.17 -5.22
C MET A 493 -6.85 -23.43 -5.06
N TYR A 494 -6.10 -23.02 -6.08
CA TYR A 494 -4.66 -22.94 -6.10
C TYR A 494 -4.24 -21.50 -6.41
N MET A 495 -3.31 -20.97 -5.64
CA MET A 495 -2.68 -19.68 -5.92
C MET A 495 -1.18 -19.83 -5.87
N ARG A 496 -0.47 -19.21 -6.81
CA ARG A 496 0.98 -19.16 -6.86
C ARG A 496 1.44 -17.75 -7.21
N THR A 497 2.44 -17.25 -6.49
CA THR A 497 3.08 -15.97 -6.80
C THR A 497 4.60 -16.08 -6.72
N THR A 498 5.27 -15.33 -7.59
CA THR A 498 6.72 -15.09 -7.55
C THR A 498 7.07 -13.61 -7.41
N LEU A 499 6.08 -12.77 -7.06
CA LEU A 499 6.30 -11.36 -6.75
C LEU A 499 7.30 -11.25 -5.60
N ALA A 500 8.43 -10.60 -5.84
CA ALA A 500 9.55 -10.59 -4.89
C ALA A 500 9.40 -9.53 -3.79
N GLU A 501 8.71 -8.42 -4.06
CA GLU A 501 8.55 -7.30 -3.12
C GLU A 501 7.06 -6.96 -2.98
N ILE A 502 6.43 -7.48 -1.92
CA ILE A 502 5.05 -7.20 -1.52
C ILE A 502 5.08 -6.36 -0.24
N ALA A 503 4.31 -5.28 -0.19
CA ALA A 503 4.20 -4.44 0.99
C ALA A 503 3.57 -5.19 2.16
N PRO A 504 3.92 -4.86 3.43
CA PRO A 504 3.27 -5.45 4.59
C PRO A 504 1.75 -5.20 4.59
N THR A 505 0.97 -6.21 4.99
CA THR A 505 -0.51 -6.21 4.92
C THR A 505 -1.15 -5.36 6.01
N LYS A 506 -2.23 -4.63 5.72
CA LYS A 506 -3.01 -3.82 6.68
C LYS A 506 -3.63 -4.65 7.80
N TYR A 507 -3.99 -5.92 7.57
CA TYR A 507 -4.55 -6.81 8.58
C TYR A 507 -3.51 -7.76 9.21
N GLY A 508 -2.22 -7.56 8.89
CA GLY A 508 -1.12 -8.42 9.33
C GLY A 508 -0.45 -7.98 10.63
N GLN A 509 0.77 -8.50 10.84
CA GLN A 509 1.60 -8.08 11.96
C GLN A 509 1.95 -6.59 11.83
N PRO A 510 2.08 -5.86 12.95
CA PRO A 510 2.58 -4.50 12.94
C PRO A 510 4.02 -4.40 12.43
N THR A 511 4.24 -3.58 11.42
CA THR A 511 5.52 -3.33 10.78
C THR A 511 5.71 -1.83 10.58
N VAL A 512 6.88 -1.33 10.97
CA VAL A 512 7.27 0.07 10.70
C VAL A 512 7.71 0.15 9.24
N THR A 513 7.00 0.92 8.44
CA THR A 513 7.27 1.08 6.99
C THR A 513 7.94 2.42 6.67
N GLY A 514 7.85 3.38 7.59
CA GLY A 514 8.55 4.66 7.52
C GLY A 514 8.64 5.30 8.89
N ALA A 515 9.63 6.18 9.07
CA ALA A 515 9.76 6.99 10.26
C ALA A 515 10.23 8.39 9.87
N GLU A 516 9.58 9.41 10.43
CA GLU A 516 9.91 10.81 10.21
C GLU A 516 10.08 11.51 11.56
N VAL A 517 11.23 12.14 11.76
CA VAL A 517 11.49 13.01 12.89
C VAL A 517 11.21 14.42 12.44
N THR A 518 10.11 14.98 12.89
CA THR A 518 9.79 16.38 12.64
C THR A 518 10.27 17.22 13.80
N VAL A 519 11.17 18.17 13.53
CA VAL A 519 11.54 19.22 14.49
C VAL A 519 10.77 20.48 14.13
N THR A 520 9.85 20.88 15.00
CA THR A 520 9.14 22.15 14.89
C THR A 520 9.43 22.98 16.13
N ASP A 521 9.97 24.17 15.93
CA ASP A 521 10.28 25.14 17.00
C ASP A 521 11.10 24.52 18.16
N GLY A 522 12.07 23.67 17.82
CA GLY A 522 12.95 22.98 18.77
C GLY A 522 12.38 21.71 19.41
N VAL A 523 11.12 21.34 19.12
CA VAL A 523 10.50 20.11 19.62
C VAL A 523 10.53 19.03 18.55
N ALA A 524 11.21 17.91 18.84
CA ALA A 524 11.23 16.74 17.98
C ALA A 524 10.03 15.83 18.26
N THR A 525 9.22 15.56 17.23
CA THR A 525 8.14 14.56 17.25
C THR A 525 8.52 13.45 16.27
N THR A 526 8.39 12.18 16.69
CA THR A 526 8.67 11.05 15.80
C THR A 526 7.35 10.51 15.27
N SER A 527 7.08 10.70 13.98
CA SER A 527 5.94 10.12 13.30
C SER A 527 6.36 8.77 12.70
N LEU A 528 5.74 7.69 13.15
CA LEU A 528 5.89 6.36 12.55
C LEU A 528 4.77 6.12 11.56
N ILE A 529 5.14 5.64 10.38
CA ILE A 529 4.24 5.12 9.36
C ILE A 529 4.24 3.60 9.53
N LEU A 530 3.08 3.05 9.87
CA LEU A 530 2.88 1.62 10.12
C LEU A 530 1.94 1.07 9.04
N ASN A 531 2.05 -0.20 8.70
CA ASN A 531 1.08 -0.86 7.82
C ASN A 531 -0.33 -1.01 8.43
N THR A 532 -0.44 -1.09 9.77
CA THR A 532 -1.69 -1.39 10.48
C THR A 532 -1.86 -0.54 11.74
N GLU A 533 -3.12 -0.33 12.15
CA GLU A 533 -3.45 0.12 13.51
C GLU A 533 -2.99 -0.89 14.55
N LEU A 534 -2.47 -0.38 15.66
CA LEU A 534 -2.13 -1.15 16.86
C LEU A 534 -3.38 -1.39 17.70
N SER A 535 -3.43 -2.52 18.42
CA SER A 535 -4.50 -2.79 19.38
C SER A 535 -4.47 -1.83 20.57
N ASP A 536 -5.63 -1.60 21.19
CA ASP A 536 -5.75 -0.73 22.38
C ASP A 536 -4.87 -1.25 23.52
N GLU A 537 -4.78 -2.57 23.69
CA GLU A 537 -3.89 -3.21 24.66
C GLU A 537 -2.42 -2.93 24.36
N THR A 538 -2.01 -3.00 23.10
CA THR A 538 -0.65 -2.69 22.67
C THR A 538 -0.30 -1.24 23.00
N LEU A 539 -1.15 -0.29 22.61
CA LEU A 539 -0.93 1.14 22.87
C LEU A 539 -0.81 1.42 24.37
N ALA A 540 -1.71 0.86 25.18
CA ALA A 540 -1.70 1.02 26.63
C ALA A 540 -0.41 0.46 27.26
N MET A 541 0.03 -0.72 26.84
CA MET A 541 1.25 -1.35 27.35
C MET A 541 2.52 -0.63 26.91
N MET A 542 2.59 -0.17 25.65
CA MET A 542 3.71 0.60 25.12
C MET A 542 3.92 1.88 25.93
N VAL A 543 2.85 2.65 26.13
CA VAL A 543 2.89 3.93 26.87
C VAL A 543 3.24 3.71 28.33
N ALA A 544 2.58 2.75 29.01
CA ALA A 544 2.86 2.46 30.41
C ALA A 544 4.31 2.01 30.63
N GLY A 545 4.82 1.15 29.73
CA GLY A 545 6.19 0.63 29.78
C GLY A 545 7.26 1.67 29.44
N GLY A 546 6.96 2.63 28.57
CA GLY A 546 7.88 3.73 28.28
C GLY A 546 7.94 4.78 29.39
N GLN A 547 6.79 5.15 29.97
CA GLN A 547 6.72 6.10 31.11
C GLN A 547 7.43 5.60 32.36
N SER A 548 7.40 4.30 32.62
CA SER A 548 8.18 3.67 33.70
C SER A 548 9.66 3.51 33.35
N GLY A 549 10.05 3.70 32.08
CA GLY A 549 11.39 3.43 31.57
C GLY A 549 11.77 1.94 31.59
N THR A 550 10.77 1.05 31.58
CA THR A 550 11.00 -0.40 31.69
C THR A 550 10.93 -1.13 30.36
N ILE A 551 10.08 -0.74 29.41
CA ILE A 551 9.93 -1.54 28.19
C ILE A 551 10.18 -0.67 26.95
N PRO A 552 11.24 -0.94 26.17
CA PRO A 552 11.38 -0.36 24.84
C PRO A 552 10.48 -1.12 23.87
N ALA A 553 9.42 -0.46 23.40
CA ALA A 553 8.48 -1.03 22.43
C ALA A 553 9.06 -1.10 21.01
N LEU A 554 10.08 -0.29 20.75
CA LEU A 554 10.76 -0.17 19.46
C LEU A 554 12.26 -0.36 19.69
N VAL A 555 12.89 -0.99 18.70
CA VAL A 555 14.35 -1.12 18.60
C VAL A 555 14.81 -0.18 17.52
N VAL A 556 15.93 0.49 17.78
CA VAL A 556 16.62 1.31 16.81
C VAL A 556 18.01 0.76 16.58
N VAL A 557 18.35 0.46 15.34
CA VAL A 557 19.70 0.10 14.90
C VAL A 557 20.35 1.35 14.34
N ARG A 558 21.47 1.74 14.92
CA ARG A 558 22.24 2.91 14.52
C ARG A 558 23.56 2.48 13.92
N CYS A 559 23.89 2.96 12.72
CA CYS A 559 25.24 2.80 12.20
C CYS A 559 26.22 3.67 13.00
N THR A 560 27.22 3.03 13.62
CA THR A 560 28.27 3.72 14.39
C THR A 560 29.60 3.82 13.65
N ASN A 561 29.77 3.03 12.58
CA ASN A 561 30.96 3.05 11.75
C ASN A 561 30.61 2.70 10.30
N TYR A 562 30.46 3.70 9.44
CA TYR A 562 30.14 3.50 8.02
C TYR A 562 31.40 3.48 7.15
N SER A 563 31.49 2.53 6.21
CA SER A 563 32.55 2.49 5.19
C SER A 563 32.08 3.08 3.88
N ILE A 564 32.75 4.14 3.44
CA ILE A 564 32.58 4.73 2.10
C ILE A 564 32.91 3.73 1.00
N GLU A 565 34.08 3.09 1.13
CA GLU A 565 34.66 2.26 0.08
C GLU A 565 33.79 1.04 -0.22
N ALA A 566 33.15 0.50 0.82
CA ALA A 566 32.25 -0.64 0.70
C ALA A 566 30.76 -0.25 0.65
N ALA A 567 30.43 1.05 0.76
CA ALA A 567 29.07 1.57 0.84
C ALA A 567 28.17 0.79 1.83
N THR A 568 28.73 0.46 3.00
CA THR A 568 28.06 -0.38 4.02
C THR A 568 28.45 0.06 5.41
N CYS A 569 27.53 -0.13 6.36
CA CYS A 569 27.88 -0.02 7.77
C CYS A 569 28.76 -1.20 8.20
N LEU A 570 29.86 -0.90 8.89
CA LEU A 570 30.82 -1.87 9.43
C LEU A 570 30.55 -2.20 10.90
N ALA A 571 29.83 -1.35 11.63
CA ALA A 571 29.42 -1.59 13.00
C ALA A 571 28.13 -0.86 13.35
N HIS A 572 27.21 -1.57 13.99
CA HIS A 572 25.96 -1.00 14.51
C HIS A 572 25.98 -0.94 16.04
N ASP A 573 25.16 -0.05 16.59
CA ASP A 573 24.73 -0.09 17.99
C ASP A 573 23.21 -0.25 18.05
N THR A 574 22.73 -0.87 19.12
CA THR A 574 21.31 -1.18 19.29
C THR A 574 20.74 -0.38 20.46
N LEU A 575 19.78 0.48 20.15
CA LEU A 575 19.12 1.38 21.09
C LEU A 575 17.67 0.95 21.30
N GLY A 576 17.12 1.25 22.47
CA GLY A 576 15.74 0.98 22.84
C GLY A 576 14.96 2.28 22.90
N MET A 577 13.84 2.36 22.17
CA MET A 577 12.95 3.51 22.22
C MET A 577 11.79 3.24 23.18
N PHE A 578 11.76 4.01 24.27
CA PHE A 578 10.77 3.97 25.34
C PHE A 578 9.68 4.99 25.01
N VAL A 579 8.53 4.50 24.56
CA VAL A 579 7.42 5.33 24.08
C VAL A 579 6.60 5.84 25.27
N GLU A 580 6.65 7.15 25.53
CA GLU A 580 5.95 7.81 26.64
C GLU A 580 4.55 8.32 26.24
N SER A 581 4.33 8.55 24.94
CA SER A 581 3.01 8.79 24.35
C SER A 581 2.96 8.31 22.90
N ALA A 582 1.76 7.90 22.45
CA ALA A 582 1.50 7.45 21.10
C ALA A 582 0.10 7.94 20.67
N ASN A 583 0.04 8.77 19.62
CA ASN A 583 -1.19 9.35 19.13
C ASN A 583 -1.45 8.92 17.70
N PHE A 584 -2.60 8.29 17.45
CA PHE A 584 -3.05 8.02 16.08
C PHE A 584 -3.39 9.34 15.38
N THR A 585 -2.88 9.54 14.17
CA THR A 585 -3.06 10.79 13.42
C THR A 585 -3.95 10.61 12.20
N MET A 586 -3.67 9.59 11.37
CA MET A 586 -4.40 9.34 10.13
C MET A 586 -4.35 7.87 9.69
N ASP A 587 -5.43 7.40 9.06
CA ASP A 587 -5.45 6.20 8.22
C ASP A 587 -5.27 6.63 6.76
N LYS A 588 -4.32 6.01 6.05
CA LYS A 588 -4.06 6.20 4.61
C LYS A 588 -4.56 5.03 3.76
N GLY A 589 -5.40 4.16 4.31
CA GLY A 589 -5.91 2.99 3.61
C GLY A 589 -4.81 1.95 3.42
N ALA A 590 -4.48 1.64 2.17
CA ALA A 590 -3.47 0.64 1.82
C ALA A 590 -2.02 1.07 2.08
N ASP A 591 -1.75 2.36 2.28
CA ASP A 591 -0.41 2.86 2.65
C ASP A 591 -0.18 2.85 4.16
N GLY A 592 -1.15 2.31 4.91
CA GLY A 592 -1.08 2.12 6.34
C GLY A 592 -1.56 3.34 7.12
N VAL A 593 -1.02 3.52 8.33
CA VAL A 593 -1.47 4.49 9.32
C VAL A 593 -0.29 5.24 9.92
N ILE A 594 -0.53 6.44 10.42
CA ILE A 594 0.52 7.25 11.07
C ILE A 594 0.25 7.40 12.56
N TYR A 595 1.27 7.15 13.37
CA TYR A 595 1.30 7.45 14.80
C TYR A 595 2.38 8.48 15.12
N ASP A 596 2.02 9.55 15.80
CA ASP A 596 2.97 10.46 16.42
C ASP A 596 3.36 9.92 17.79
N LEU A 597 4.65 9.65 17.95
CA LEU A 597 5.25 9.13 19.17
C LEU A 597 6.12 10.19 19.84
N GLN A 598 6.05 10.21 21.17
CA GLN A 598 7.05 10.87 22.02
C GLN A 598 7.65 9.85 22.97
N GLY A 599 8.94 9.99 23.25
CA GLY A 599 9.64 9.05 24.10
C GLY A 599 11.12 9.33 24.18
N LYS A 600 11.83 8.39 24.80
CA LYS A 600 13.28 8.47 25.05
C LYS A 600 13.99 7.32 24.39
N LEU A 601 15.02 7.63 23.61
CA LEU A 601 15.90 6.63 23.01
C LEU A 601 17.09 6.40 23.93
N LYS A 602 17.36 5.15 24.30
CA LYS A 602 18.42 4.80 25.26
C LYS A 602 19.35 3.71 24.75
N ASP A 603 20.62 3.79 25.13
CA ASP A 603 21.56 2.68 24.99
C ASP A 603 21.45 1.68 26.16
N LYS A 604 22.14 0.55 26.04
CA LYS A 604 22.20 -0.49 27.09
C LYS A 604 22.75 -0.02 28.45
N ALA A 605 23.46 1.10 28.49
CA ALA A 605 23.97 1.71 29.72
C ALA A 605 22.97 2.71 30.33
N GLY A 606 21.86 2.99 29.64
CA GLY A 606 20.81 3.91 30.05
C GLY A 606 21.07 5.36 29.64
N ASN A 607 22.09 5.64 28.82
CA ASN A 607 22.32 6.98 28.30
C ASN A 607 21.26 7.33 27.27
N GLU A 608 20.77 8.56 27.30
CA GLU A 608 19.74 9.06 26.40
C GLU A 608 20.36 9.66 25.13
N TYR A 609 19.73 9.38 23.99
CA TYR A 609 20.09 9.91 22.67
C TYR A 609 18.85 10.48 21.98
N SER A 610 19.07 11.24 20.91
CA SER A 610 18.04 11.60 19.94
C SER A 610 18.07 10.63 18.76
N LEU A 611 16.92 10.38 18.14
CA LEU A 611 16.83 9.68 16.87
C LEU A 611 17.57 10.47 15.78
N GLN A 612 18.22 9.81 14.82
CA GLN A 612 18.99 10.43 13.76
C GLN A 612 18.47 10.03 12.38
N ALA A 613 18.78 10.85 11.37
CA ALA A 613 18.58 10.45 9.98
C ALA A 613 19.37 9.15 9.69
N GLY A 614 18.71 8.17 9.09
CA GLY A 614 19.29 6.86 8.78
C GLY A 614 19.26 5.83 9.91
N ASP A 615 18.77 6.19 11.10
CA ASP A 615 18.47 5.20 12.15
C ASP A 615 17.40 4.23 11.63
N GLU A 616 17.64 2.93 11.75
CA GLU A 616 16.71 1.88 11.32
C GLU A 616 15.82 1.46 12.48
N ILE A 617 14.50 1.35 12.26
CA ILE A 617 13.51 1.18 13.33
C ILE A 617 12.58 0.00 13.05
N ALA A 618 12.35 -0.80 14.09
CA ALA A 618 11.34 -1.87 14.07
C ALA A 618 10.71 -2.08 15.46
N PHE A 619 9.56 -2.78 15.51
CA PHE A 619 8.95 -3.19 16.78
C PHE A 619 9.80 -4.24 17.49
N ASN A 620 9.96 -4.08 18.80
CA ASN A 620 10.64 -5.07 19.63
C ASN A 620 9.70 -6.25 19.91
N TYR A 621 10.24 -7.47 19.95
CA TYR A 621 9.46 -8.67 20.27
C TYR A 621 10.29 -9.74 20.99
N PRO A 622 9.68 -10.67 21.75
CA PRO A 622 10.38 -11.49 22.75
C PRO A 622 10.96 -12.83 22.25
N ASN A 623 10.96 -13.16 20.95
CA ASN A 623 11.42 -14.46 20.45
C ASN A 623 12.80 -14.39 19.75
N ASN A 624 13.56 -15.49 19.82
CA ASN A 624 14.91 -15.60 19.25
C ASN A 624 14.89 -15.66 17.71
N ASP A 625 14.80 -14.52 17.01
CA ASP A 625 15.13 -14.46 15.59
C ASP A 625 16.64 -14.67 15.38
N PRO A 626 17.10 -15.60 14.53
CA PRO A 626 18.49 -15.64 14.08
C PRO A 626 18.90 -14.44 13.19
N LEU A 627 17.95 -13.65 12.66
CA LEU A 627 18.23 -12.38 11.98
C LEU A 627 18.35 -11.18 12.93
N SER A 628 18.03 -11.35 14.22
CA SER A 628 18.50 -10.39 15.22
C SER A 628 20.01 -10.38 15.13
N GLU A 629 20.63 -9.22 14.87
CA GLU A 629 22.06 -9.05 15.07
C GLU A 629 22.42 -9.74 16.38
N ALA A 630 23.24 -10.79 16.32
CA ALA A 630 23.34 -11.81 17.38
C ALA A 630 23.36 -11.18 18.78
N ASN A 631 22.17 -11.17 19.41
CA ASN A 631 21.79 -10.51 20.66
C ASN A 631 21.61 -8.98 20.63
N ASN A 632 20.51 -8.53 20.03
CA ASN A 632 19.88 -7.29 20.45
C ASN A 632 19.61 -7.36 21.97
N TYR A 633 20.35 -6.56 22.74
CA TYR A 633 20.29 -6.47 24.20
C TYR A 633 18.85 -6.31 24.70
N TRP A 634 18.05 -5.50 24.01
CA TRP A 634 16.68 -5.17 24.40
C TRP A 634 15.71 -6.33 24.18
N THR A 635 15.87 -7.10 23.09
CA THR A 635 15.10 -8.33 22.83
C THR A 635 15.44 -9.42 23.85
N THR A 636 16.72 -9.61 24.18
CA THR A 636 17.16 -10.63 25.15
C THR A 636 16.65 -10.34 26.57
N MET A 637 16.54 -9.06 26.97
CA MET A 637 16.01 -8.66 28.27
C MET A 637 14.49 -8.86 28.40
N MET A 638 13.73 -8.75 27.31
CA MET A 638 12.30 -9.07 27.30
C MET A 638 12.06 -10.58 27.54
N TYR A 639 12.87 -11.43 26.91
CA TYR A 639 12.78 -12.88 27.06
C TYR A 639 13.14 -13.37 28.48
N ASN A 640 14.18 -12.79 29.10
CA ASN A 640 14.65 -13.20 30.43
C ASN A 640 13.81 -12.65 31.60
N GLY A 641 12.62 -12.10 31.34
CA GLY A 641 11.65 -11.70 32.36
C GLY A 641 12.08 -10.52 33.23
N THR A 642 13.14 -9.78 32.86
CA THR A 642 13.69 -8.68 33.67
C THR A 642 12.83 -7.41 33.61
N PHE A 643 11.91 -7.32 32.63
CA PHE A 643 10.99 -6.20 32.42
C PHE A 643 9.50 -6.55 32.48
N ALA A 644 9.14 -7.75 32.95
CA ALA A 644 7.75 -8.15 33.07
C ALA A 644 7.07 -7.37 34.21
N MET A 645 6.33 -6.30 33.90
CA MET A 645 5.65 -5.49 34.92
C MET A 645 4.57 -6.29 35.69
N PHE A 646 4.19 -7.49 35.21
CA PHE A 646 3.27 -8.43 35.88
C PHE A 646 3.53 -9.92 35.58
N GLY A 647 4.71 -10.29 35.05
CA GLY A 647 5.00 -11.67 34.63
C GLY A 647 4.59 -12.05 33.20
N THR A 648 4.18 -11.09 32.36
CA THR A 648 3.85 -11.30 30.94
C THR A 648 4.78 -10.49 30.00
N PRO A 649 5.29 -11.08 28.90
CA PRO A 649 6.01 -10.35 27.85
C PRO A 649 5.11 -9.31 27.16
N LEU A 650 5.68 -8.21 26.66
CA LEU A 650 4.97 -7.31 25.74
C LEU A 650 4.87 -8.01 24.37
N PHE A 651 3.64 -8.18 23.89
CA PHE A 651 3.36 -8.58 22.52
C PHE A 651 2.73 -7.38 21.81
N VAL A 652 3.47 -6.79 20.87
CA VAL A 652 2.92 -5.76 20.00
C VAL A 652 1.98 -6.46 19.02
N SER A 653 0.71 -6.06 19.00
CA SER A 653 -0.31 -6.63 18.13
C SER A 653 -1.09 -5.57 17.37
N SER A 654 -1.53 -5.94 16.17
CA SER A 654 -2.44 -5.13 15.38
C SER A 654 -3.85 -5.17 15.96
N LYS A 655 -4.70 -4.23 15.57
CA LYS A 655 -6.13 -4.25 15.89
C LYS A 655 -6.84 -5.49 15.31
N ALA A 656 -6.30 -6.05 14.22
CA ALA A 656 -6.69 -7.34 13.66
C ALA A 656 -6.15 -8.54 14.47
N GLY A 657 -5.46 -8.31 15.58
CA GLY A 657 -4.96 -9.31 16.54
C GLY A 657 -3.78 -10.14 16.07
N LYS A 658 -3.08 -9.72 15.01
CA LYS A 658 -1.81 -10.34 14.62
C LYS A 658 -0.69 -9.74 15.46
N THR A 659 0.09 -10.60 16.11
CA THR A 659 1.26 -10.20 16.89
C THR A 659 2.49 -10.07 16.01
N VAL A 660 3.45 -9.24 16.41
CA VAL A 660 4.79 -9.21 15.83
C VAL A 660 5.49 -10.54 16.17
N GLU A 661 5.80 -11.33 15.15
CA GLU A 661 6.42 -12.66 15.29
C GLU A 661 7.84 -12.72 14.71
N THR A 662 8.18 -11.79 13.83
CA THR A 662 9.51 -11.66 13.19
C THR A 662 9.82 -10.20 12.88
N TYR A 663 11.11 -9.86 12.80
CA TYR A 663 11.52 -8.57 12.26
C TYR A 663 11.22 -8.50 10.76
N PRO A 664 10.84 -7.32 10.25
CA PRO A 664 10.74 -7.15 8.81
C PRO A 664 12.14 -7.33 8.18
N PRO A 665 12.21 -7.82 6.93
CA PRO A 665 13.47 -8.04 6.24
C PRO A 665 14.22 -6.73 5.95
N GLU A 666 13.49 -5.61 5.88
CA GLU A 666 14.03 -4.26 5.83
C GLU A 666 13.40 -3.43 6.93
N TRP A 667 14.22 -2.66 7.63
CA TRP A 667 13.78 -1.79 8.70
C TRP A 667 13.52 -0.40 8.14
N ALA A 668 12.52 0.30 8.68
CA ALA A 668 12.24 1.66 8.27
C ALA A 668 13.39 2.58 8.68
N SER A 669 14.02 3.24 7.71
CA SER A 669 15.01 4.28 7.99
C SER A 669 14.32 5.59 8.38
N ALA A 670 14.75 6.18 9.48
CA ALA A 670 14.28 7.47 9.94
C ALA A 670 14.74 8.60 9.02
N LYS A 671 13.81 9.45 8.63
CA LYS A 671 14.08 10.72 7.94
C LYS A 671 14.01 11.85 8.94
N LEU A 672 14.85 12.86 8.76
CA LEU A 672 14.83 14.07 9.58
C LEU A 672 14.24 15.22 8.77
N LEU A 673 13.14 15.79 9.28
CA LEU A 673 12.43 16.93 8.71
C LEU A 673 12.50 18.10 9.71
N VAL A 674 13.12 19.21 9.32
CA VAL A 674 13.22 20.40 10.17
C VAL A 674 12.36 21.50 9.58
N ASN A 675 11.40 22.01 10.37
CA ASN A 675 10.42 23.03 9.96
C ASN A 675 9.85 22.77 8.55
N PRO A 676 9.21 21.60 8.31
CA PRO A 676 8.78 21.18 6.97
C PRO A 676 7.71 22.10 6.36
N THR A 677 7.07 22.93 7.18
CA THR A 677 6.05 23.88 6.73
C THR A 677 6.65 25.29 6.65
N THR A 678 6.57 25.91 5.47
CA THR A 678 6.98 27.30 5.31
C THR A 678 5.85 28.24 5.74
N VAL A 679 6.00 28.88 6.90
CA VAL A 679 5.07 29.92 7.37
C VAL A 679 5.43 31.26 6.73
N ILE A 680 4.44 31.91 6.10
CA ILE A 680 4.55 33.25 5.52
C ILE A 680 3.81 34.22 6.43
N GLU A 681 4.50 35.22 6.95
CA GLU A 681 3.98 36.18 7.91
C GLU A 681 3.99 37.61 7.36
N MET A 682 2.93 38.37 7.65
CA MET A 682 2.84 39.80 7.32
C MET A 682 2.40 40.58 8.57
N LYS A 683 3.31 40.69 9.56
CA LYS A 683 3.06 41.36 10.86
C LYS A 683 2.94 42.89 10.77
N ASP A 684 3.31 43.46 9.62
CA ASP A 684 3.13 44.88 9.38
C ASP A 684 1.64 45.26 9.28
N THR A 685 1.20 46.07 10.25
CA THR A 685 -0.17 46.59 10.37
C THR A 685 -0.28 48.07 10.01
N SER A 686 0.82 48.70 9.58
CA SER A 686 0.89 50.13 9.34
C SER A 686 0.08 50.53 8.10
N LEU A 687 -0.97 51.31 8.33
CA LEU A 687 -1.79 51.88 7.25
C LEU A 687 -1.15 53.16 6.71
N VAL A 688 -0.72 54.05 7.60
CA VAL A 688 -0.11 55.33 7.28
C VAL A 688 1.39 55.11 7.15
N ARG A 689 1.97 55.48 6.01
CA ARG A 689 3.39 55.27 5.73
C ARG A 689 4.09 56.56 5.32
N PRO A 690 5.38 56.71 5.65
CA PRO A 690 6.17 57.85 5.20
C PRO A 690 6.29 57.88 3.67
N GLU A 691 6.66 59.05 3.14
CA GLU A 691 6.75 59.26 1.69
C GLU A 691 7.82 58.36 1.06
N PHE A 692 7.46 57.55 0.07
CA PHE A 692 8.43 56.78 -0.72
C PHE A 692 8.78 57.56 -1.99
N ASP A 693 9.94 58.23 -2.00
CA ASP A 693 10.40 58.99 -3.17
C ASP A 693 11.57 58.31 -3.87
N ASN A 694 11.27 57.73 -5.03
CA ASN A 694 12.23 56.95 -5.79
C ASN A 694 12.11 57.23 -7.28
N LYS A 695 12.51 58.44 -7.66
CA LYS A 695 12.55 58.89 -9.05
C LYS A 695 13.34 57.93 -9.96
N GLU A 696 14.35 57.25 -9.41
CA GLU A 696 15.15 56.26 -10.14
C GLU A 696 14.31 55.12 -10.72
N LEU A 697 13.29 54.62 -9.99
CA LEU A 697 12.38 53.60 -10.51
C LEU A 697 11.44 54.14 -11.58
N THR A 698 10.97 55.37 -11.44
CA THR A 698 10.15 56.02 -12.47
C THR A 698 10.96 56.26 -13.75
N ASP A 699 12.21 56.69 -13.60
CA ASP A 699 13.13 56.93 -14.72
C ASP A 699 13.54 55.62 -15.39
N LYS A 700 13.78 54.56 -14.59
CA LYS A 700 14.10 53.21 -15.08
C LYS A 700 12.96 52.58 -15.86
N ALA A 701 11.71 52.81 -15.45
CA ALA A 701 10.54 52.35 -16.18
C ALA A 701 10.44 53.05 -17.55
N GLY A 702 10.69 54.36 -17.62
CA GLY A 702 10.74 55.09 -18.89
C GLY A 702 9.45 55.10 -19.73
N GLY A 703 8.34 54.56 -19.19
CA GLY A 703 7.08 54.32 -19.90
C GLY A 703 6.74 52.84 -20.10
N ASP A 704 7.70 51.95 -19.91
CA ASP A 704 7.56 50.49 -19.96
C ASP A 704 7.44 49.88 -18.55
N ASP A 705 7.22 48.56 -18.50
CA ASP A 705 7.20 47.81 -17.24
C ASP A 705 8.60 47.62 -16.68
N LEU A 706 8.75 47.85 -15.38
CA LEU A 706 9.96 47.54 -14.63
C LEU A 706 10.28 46.04 -14.72
N PRO A 707 11.57 45.66 -14.66
CA PRO A 707 11.95 44.27 -14.45
C PRO A 707 11.29 43.69 -13.21
N LYS A 708 10.97 42.40 -13.24
CA LYS A 708 10.26 41.72 -12.14
C LYS A 708 11.01 41.74 -10.81
N ASN A 709 12.30 42.07 -10.77
CA ASN A 709 13.05 42.21 -9.52
C ASN A 709 13.23 43.67 -9.04
N SER A 710 12.53 44.64 -9.65
CA SER A 710 12.73 46.07 -9.35
C SER A 710 11.59 46.71 -8.54
N THR A 711 10.51 45.98 -8.26
CA THR A 711 9.34 46.49 -7.50
C THR A 711 9.38 46.17 -6.01
N ALA A 712 10.43 45.51 -5.53
CA ALA A 712 10.70 45.21 -4.13
C ALA A 712 12.19 44.93 -3.93
N GLU A 713 12.57 44.64 -2.68
CA GLU A 713 13.89 44.11 -2.30
C GLU A 713 13.73 42.97 -1.29
N LEU A 714 14.74 42.10 -1.21
CA LEU A 714 14.87 41.11 -0.14
C LEU A 714 15.84 41.63 0.92
N LEU A 715 15.40 41.63 2.18
CA LEU A 715 16.28 41.69 3.34
C LEU A 715 16.45 40.27 3.86
N ILE A 716 17.68 39.74 3.83
CA ILE A 716 18.00 38.40 4.29
C ILE A 716 18.85 38.54 5.55
N THR A 717 18.29 38.14 6.69
CA THR A 717 18.92 38.24 8.01
C THR A 717 19.23 36.85 8.53
N PRO A 718 20.52 36.46 8.65
CA PRO A 718 20.88 35.19 9.26
C PRO A 718 20.47 35.15 10.75
N LEU A 719 19.78 34.10 11.21
CA LEU A 719 19.30 34.02 12.60
C LEU A 719 20.44 33.64 13.57
N PRO A 720 20.59 34.31 14.73
CA PRO A 720 21.77 34.15 15.56
C PRO A 720 21.83 32.77 16.23
N PRO A 721 23.01 32.34 16.70
CA PRO A 721 23.15 31.03 17.34
C PRO A 721 22.25 30.77 18.55
N GLY A 722 21.90 31.82 19.32
CA GLY A 722 20.97 31.70 20.45
C GLY A 722 19.52 31.39 20.06
N PHE A 723 19.15 31.63 18.80
CA PHE A 723 17.88 31.18 18.22
C PHE A 723 17.90 29.66 17.90
N ILE A 724 19.08 29.14 17.57
CA ILE A 724 19.29 27.75 17.12
C ILE A 724 19.38 26.77 18.31
N ASP A 725 19.87 27.21 19.48
CA ASP A 725 20.16 26.37 20.66
C ASP A 725 18.92 25.93 21.51
N GLY A 726 17.72 25.86 20.90
CA GLY A 726 16.62 25.05 21.44
C GLY A 726 15.72 25.66 22.53
N GLY A 727 15.50 26.98 22.52
CA GLY A 727 14.42 27.63 23.30
C GLY A 727 13.09 27.73 22.54
N ASP A 728 12.10 28.42 23.12
CA ASP A 728 10.88 28.85 22.40
C ASP A 728 11.26 29.80 21.26
N GLN A 729 11.44 29.25 20.07
CA GLN A 729 11.83 29.98 18.87
C GLN A 729 10.78 31.03 18.47
N ASN A 730 9.50 30.74 18.69
CA ASN A 730 8.43 31.68 18.39
C ASN A 730 8.46 32.87 19.36
N GLY A 731 8.63 32.60 20.66
CA GLY A 731 8.84 33.65 21.67
C GLY A 731 10.07 34.51 21.36
N TRP A 732 11.19 33.89 20.97
CA TRP A 732 12.40 34.62 20.57
C TRP A 732 12.15 35.51 19.34
N LEU A 733 11.47 34.98 18.31
CA LEU A 733 11.11 35.73 17.11
C LEU A 733 10.15 36.86 17.40
N GLU A 734 9.21 36.70 18.33
CA GLU A 734 8.32 37.78 18.76
C GLU A 734 9.10 38.92 19.41
N GLU A 735 10.05 38.60 20.29
CA GLU A 735 10.89 39.59 20.99
C GLU A 735 11.83 40.34 20.04
N HIS A 736 12.39 39.65 19.04
CA HIS A 736 13.42 40.20 18.15
C HIS A 736 12.90 40.54 16.74
N TRP A 737 11.59 40.44 16.51
CA TRP A 737 10.96 40.61 15.20
C TRP A 737 11.40 41.89 14.48
N THR A 738 11.27 43.02 15.18
CA THR A 738 11.57 44.34 14.62
C THR A 738 13.05 44.47 14.32
N GLU A 739 13.93 43.88 15.13
CA GLU A 739 15.38 43.93 14.92
C GLU A 739 15.79 43.23 13.61
N ILE A 740 15.25 42.03 13.36
CA ILE A 740 15.68 41.19 12.24
C ILE A 740 14.95 41.51 10.93
N THR A 741 13.79 42.15 11.00
CA THR A 741 12.97 42.46 9.82
C THR A 741 12.97 43.92 9.43
N ALA A 742 13.34 44.88 10.30
CA ALA A 742 13.18 46.31 10.01
C ALA A 742 14.03 46.80 8.82
N ALA A 743 13.56 47.83 8.13
CA ALA A 743 14.34 48.64 7.20
C ALA A 743 15.27 49.61 7.96
N PRO A 744 16.37 50.09 7.35
CA PRO A 744 17.24 51.09 7.96
C PRO A 744 16.48 52.41 8.22
N VAL A 745 16.86 53.15 9.27
CA VAL A 745 16.26 54.45 9.58
C VAL A 745 16.63 55.47 8.49
N GLY A 746 15.66 56.22 7.99
CA GLY A 746 15.81 57.20 6.91
C GLY A 746 14.98 58.47 7.11
N ALA A 747 15.23 59.49 6.29
CA ALA A 747 14.55 60.78 6.33
C ALA A 747 14.31 61.31 4.90
N ASP A 748 13.33 62.20 4.74
CA ASP A 748 13.04 62.92 3.48
C ASP A 748 12.83 62.03 2.24
N GLY A 749 12.27 60.83 2.41
CA GLY A 749 11.98 59.92 1.30
C GLY A 749 13.12 58.98 0.91
N HIS A 750 14.23 58.98 1.65
CA HIS A 750 15.43 58.20 1.34
C HIS A 750 15.98 57.46 2.56
N ALA A 751 16.56 56.27 2.32
CA ALA A 751 17.31 55.53 3.33
C ALA A 751 18.62 56.25 3.69
N ASN A 752 19.02 56.26 4.96
CA ASN A 752 20.24 56.92 5.42
C ASN A 752 21.53 56.09 5.15
N GLY A 753 21.45 55.09 4.27
CA GLY A 753 22.50 54.12 3.96
C GLY A 753 22.68 53.04 5.05
N GLY A 754 22.87 51.79 4.62
CA GLY A 754 23.15 50.65 5.51
C GLY A 754 22.02 49.63 5.64
N VAL A 755 22.25 48.64 6.52
CA VAL A 755 21.27 47.61 6.93
C VAL A 755 20.94 47.79 8.42
N SER A 756 19.70 47.48 8.80
CA SER A 756 19.20 47.60 10.18
C SER A 756 19.83 46.60 11.14
N SER A 757 20.15 45.39 10.66
CA SER A 757 20.69 44.29 11.46
C SER A 757 22.12 43.93 11.03
N PRO A 758 23.06 43.74 11.98
CA PRO A 758 24.42 43.28 11.68
C PRO A 758 24.42 41.93 10.95
N GLY A 759 25.06 41.85 9.78
CA GLY A 759 25.13 40.62 8.98
C GLY A 759 23.95 40.40 8.02
N ALA A 760 22.93 41.28 8.04
CA ALA A 760 21.87 41.25 7.05
C ALA A 760 22.37 41.65 5.66
N THR A 761 21.84 41.00 4.63
CA THR A 761 22.15 41.26 3.22
C THR A 761 20.90 41.72 2.48
N VAL A 762 21.03 42.80 1.69
CA VAL A 762 19.97 43.27 0.79
C VAL A 762 20.22 42.78 -0.62
N VAL A 763 19.23 42.09 -1.20
CA VAL A 763 19.22 41.69 -2.61
C VAL A 763 18.20 42.55 -3.34
N SER A 764 18.69 43.33 -4.32
CA SER A 764 17.89 44.25 -5.11
C SER A 764 18.47 44.41 -6.52
N ASP A 765 17.69 45.04 -7.40
CA ASP A 765 18.08 45.41 -8.75
C ASP A 765 19.24 46.42 -8.84
N LYS A 766 19.62 47.05 -7.73
CA LYS A 766 20.64 48.10 -7.64
C LYS A 766 22.04 47.57 -7.32
N GLY A 767 22.13 46.37 -6.72
CA GLY A 767 23.37 45.70 -6.34
C GLY A 767 24.09 46.28 -5.10
N GLY A 768 24.55 45.41 -4.20
CA GLY A 768 25.41 45.75 -3.05
C GLY A 768 24.68 45.84 -1.70
N ALA A 769 25.36 45.42 -0.62
CA ALA A 769 24.79 45.20 0.72
C ALA A 769 24.23 46.45 1.44
N ALA A 770 24.42 47.66 0.91
CA ALA A 770 23.98 48.92 1.53
C ALA A 770 23.00 49.74 0.65
N SER A 771 22.34 49.10 -0.31
CA SER A 771 21.64 49.77 -1.43
C SER A 771 20.10 49.73 -1.40
N GLY A 772 19.51 49.27 -0.28
CA GLY A 772 18.06 49.20 -0.11
C GLY A 772 17.37 50.55 -0.30
N ARG A 773 16.19 50.53 -0.91
CA ARG A 773 15.32 51.69 -1.14
C ARG A 773 14.29 51.84 -0.02
N CYS A 774 14.02 50.77 0.74
CA CYS A 774 13.10 50.85 1.86
C CYS A 774 13.75 51.52 3.08
N TYR A 775 12.96 52.28 3.85
CA TYR A 775 13.43 52.90 5.08
C TYR A 775 12.32 52.99 6.14
N ALA A 776 12.72 53.14 7.40
CA ALA A 776 11.84 53.43 8.52
C ALA A 776 11.99 54.88 8.98
N ASP A 777 10.90 55.55 9.36
CA ASP A 777 10.96 56.89 9.96
C ASP A 777 11.43 56.85 11.43
N ALA A 778 11.52 58.02 12.08
CA ALA A 778 11.94 58.13 13.48
C ALA A 778 11.03 57.40 14.48
N ASN A 779 9.79 57.05 14.08
CA ASN A 779 8.84 56.28 14.89
C ASN A 779 8.88 54.78 14.55
N GLY A 780 9.76 54.35 13.65
CA GLY A 780 9.86 52.97 13.19
C GLY A 780 8.83 52.57 12.14
N THR A 781 8.08 53.51 11.56
CA THR A 781 7.10 53.21 10.51
C THR A 781 7.79 53.07 9.16
N GLU A 782 7.60 51.92 8.50
CA GLU A 782 8.28 51.63 7.22
C GLU A 782 7.58 52.22 6.00
N SER A 783 8.39 52.70 5.05
CA SER A 783 7.94 53.20 3.75
C SER A 783 7.36 52.10 2.83
N CYS A 784 7.66 50.83 3.10
CA CYS A 784 7.29 49.66 2.28
C CYS A 784 6.55 48.63 3.13
N SER A 785 5.76 47.76 2.48
CA SER A 785 5.10 46.66 3.17
C SER A 785 6.01 45.44 3.28
N SER A 786 5.99 44.80 4.44
CA SER A 786 6.92 43.71 4.78
C SER A 786 6.24 42.36 4.86
N ILE A 787 6.79 41.37 4.16
CA ILE A 787 6.34 39.97 4.15
C ILE A 787 7.54 39.10 4.48
N SER A 788 7.46 38.27 5.52
CA SER A 788 8.60 37.53 6.05
C SER A 788 8.35 36.02 6.10
N PHE A 789 9.40 35.22 5.87
CA PHE A 789 9.35 33.75 5.97
C PHE A 789 10.72 33.17 6.29
N ARG A 790 10.74 32.05 7.03
CA ARG A 790 11.97 31.34 7.41
C ARG A 790 12.44 30.43 6.29
N THR A 791 13.75 30.34 6.09
CA THR A 791 14.33 29.38 5.15
C THR A 791 15.68 28.84 5.59
N SER A 792 15.87 27.54 5.39
CA SER A 792 17.14 26.81 5.46
C SER A 792 17.59 26.29 4.08
N GLN A 793 16.83 26.63 3.03
CA GLN A 793 17.05 26.18 1.65
C GLN A 793 17.14 27.38 0.68
N PRO A 794 17.84 27.22 -0.46
CA PRO A 794 17.72 28.11 -1.61
C PRO A 794 16.26 28.29 -1.99
N PHE A 795 15.89 29.48 -2.42
CA PHE A 795 14.49 29.83 -2.59
C PHE A 795 14.27 30.82 -3.72
N GLN A 796 13.03 30.84 -4.22
CA GLN A 796 12.50 31.83 -5.14
C GLN A 796 11.16 32.34 -4.60
N VAL A 797 10.95 33.65 -4.69
CA VAL A 797 9.70 34.30 -4.31
C VAL A 797 9.00 34.90 -5.53
N ASN A 798 7.68 34.86 -5.52
CA ASN A 798 6.81 35.59 -6.44
C ASN A 798 5.76 36.33 -5.62
N VAL A 799 5.69 37.66 -5.77
CA VAL A 799 4.62 38.46 -5.15
C VAL A 799 3.88 39.19 -6.24
N ARG A 800 2.57 39.03 -6.30
CA ARG A 800 1.68 39.80 -7.18
C ARG A 800 0.81 40.70 -6.34
N VAL A 801 0.71 41.96 -6.75
CA VAL A 801 -0.09 42.97 -6.07
C VAL A 801 -1.26 43.34 -6.97
N PHE A 802 -2.45 43.39 -6.38
CA PHE A 802 -3.68 43.82 -7.03
C PHE A 802 -4.32 44.95 -6.24
N ASP A 803 -5.12 45.78 -6.90
CA ASP A 803 -6.02 46.69 -6.19
C ASP A 803 -7.21 45.92 -5.58
N HIS A 804 -8.01 46.62 -4.79
CA HIS A 804 -9.25 46.09 -4.20
C HIS A 804 -10.32 45.61 -5.21
N LEU A 805 -10.18 45.91 -6.51
CA LEU A 805 -11.07 45.45 -7.58
C LEU A 805 -10.48 44.24 -8.34
N GLY A 806 -9.29 43.78 -7.98
CA GLY A 806 -8.61 42.65 -8.61
C GLY A 806 -7.79 43.02 -9.85
N HIS A 807 -7.56 44.31 -10.13
CA HIS A 807 -6.66 44.71 -11.22
C HIS A 807 -5.21 44.56 -10.82
N PHE A 808 -4.39 44.07 -11.74
CA PHE A 808 -2.95 43.91 -11.54
C PHE A 808 -2.26 45.27 -11.37
N ILE A 809 -1.39 45.37 -10.35
CA ILE A 809 -0.63 46.58 -10.02
C ILE A 809 0.87 46.38 -10.26
N SER A 810 1.44 45.32 -9.71
CA SER A 810 2.86 45.00 -9.85
C SER A 810 3.16 43.53 -9.54
N GLN A 811 4.31 43.06 -10.01
CA GLN A 811 4.86 41.74 -9.74
C GLN A 811 6.33 41.84 -9.35
N TYR A 812 6.66 41.19 -8.24
CA TYR A 812 8.02 40.94 -7.82
C TYR A 812 8.41 39.47 -8.02
N THR A 813 9.62 39.20 -8.51
CA THR A 813 10.22 37.87 -8.60
C THR A 813 11.73 37.99 -8.39
N GLU A 814 12.23 37.32 -7.36
CA GLU A 814 13.66 37.25 -7.05
C GLU A 814 13.92 36.03 -6.16
N GLY A 815 15.18 35.64 -5.98
CA GLY A 815 15.53 34.53 -5.11
C GLY A 815 17.03 34.35 -4.92
N VAL A 816 17.39 33.51 -3.95
CA VAL A 816 18.75 32.98 -3.82
C VAL A 816 18.68 31.50 -4.16
N THR A 817 18.81 31.19 -5.45
CA THR A 817 18.70 29.82 -5.97
C THR A 817 20.06 29.17 -6.23
N ASP A 818 21.16 29.93 -6.26
CA ASP A 818 22.52 29.40 -6.38
C ASP A 818 22.94 28.74 -5.05
N PRO A 819 23.17 27.42 -5.02
CA PRO A 819 23.54 26.70 -3.81
C PRO A 819 24.86 27.17 -3.19
N ALA A 820 25.84 27.61 -4.00
CA ALA A 820 27.13 28.07 -3.51
C ALA A 820 27.02 29.44 -2.81
N LEU A 821 26.21 30.33 -3.40
CA LEU A 821 25.89 31.64 -2.81
C LEU A 821 25.10 31.45 -1.50
N PHE A 822 24.08 30.59 -1.52
CA PHE A 822 23.29 30.28 -0.34
C PHE A 822 24.16 29.70 0.79
N LYS A 823 25.03 28.73 0.47
CA LYS A 823 25.99 28.16 1.43
C LYS A 823 26.88 29.24 2.05
N ALA A 824 27.42 30.18 1.25
CA ALA A 824 28.25 31.25 1.77
C ALA A 824 27.49 32.13 2.80
N MET A 825 26.21 32.42 2.55
CA MET A 825 25.37 33.21 3.46
C MET A 825 25.09 32.49 4.79
N VAL A 826 24.91 31.17 4.75
CA VAL A 826 24.59 30.34 5.94
C VAL A 826 25.85 29.93 6.73
N SER A 827 26.99 29.75 6.05
CA SER A 827 28.25 29.28 6.65
C SER A 827 28.91 30.21 7.66
N ALA A 828 28.45 31.45 7.78
CA ALA A 828 29.00 32.44 8.72
C ALA A 828 28.53 32.25 10.18
N GLN A 829 27.69 31.26 10.46
CA GLN A 829 27.10 31.03 11.77
C GLN A 829 27.76 29.85 12.51
N THR A 830 28.11 30.04 13.79
CA THR A 830 28.69 29.01 14.66
C THR A 830 27.89 28.91 15.96
N VAL A 831 27.54 27.71 16.42
CA VAL A 831 26.84 27.51 17.71
C VAL A 831 27.86 27.56 18.85
N PRO A 832 27.75 28.52 19.80
CA PRO A 832 28.60 28.56 20.99
C PRO A 832 28.41 27.26 21.78
N ASN A 833 29.52 26.62 22.16
CA ASN A 833 29.58 25.36 22.94
C ASN A 833 29.34 24.05 22.19
N ALA A 834 29.14 24.07 20.87
CA ALA A 834 29.18 22.84 20.08
C ALA A 834 30.61 22.28 19.98
N THR A 835 30.77 20.96 20.10
CA THR A 835 32.05 20.26 19.94
C THR A 835 32.57 20.30 18.49
N SER A 836 31.67 20.48 17.52
CA SER A 836 31.91 20.62 16.07
C SER A 836 30.78 21.45 15.46
N ASN A 837 31.07 22.30 14.45
CA ASN A 837 30.07 23.03 13.65
C ASN A 837 29.93 22.45 12.23
N THR A 838 30.28 21.18 12.09
CA THR A 838 30.25 20.44 10.82
C THR A 838 29.53 19.13 11.05
N CYS A 839 28.61 18.78 10.15
CA CYS A 839 28.18 17.40 10.04
C CYS A 839 29.32 16.64 9.38
N THR A 840 29.79 15.58 10.03
CA THR A 840 30.68 14.61 9.43
C THR A 840 29.83 13.48 8.90
N ASP A 841 29.74 13.37 7.58
CA ASP A 841 29.34 12.10 6.97
C ASP A 841 30.63 11.27 6.93
N GLY A 842 30.53 9.99 7.27
CA GLY A 842 31.63 9.07 7.04
C GLY A 842 32.11 9.06 5.59
N THR A 843 31.33 9.58 4.62
CA THR A 843 31.58 9.49 3.18
C THR A 843 32.00 10.75 2.43
N ASP A 844 31.74 11.95 2.95
CA ASP A 844 32.04 13.20 2.24
C ASP A 844 32.74 14.22 3.16
N TYR A 845 34.01 14.47 2.87
CA TYR A 845 34.80 15.53 3.52
C TYR A 845 34.40 16.94 3.07
N ALA A 846 33.34 17.07 2.26
CA ALA A 846 32.75 18.34 1.91
C ALA A 846 32.03 18.94 3.12
N ASN A 847 32.78 19.55 4.04
CA ASN A 847 32.27 20.32 5.17
C ASN A 847 31.01 21.11 4.78
N VAL A 848 29.83 20.65 5.18
CA VAL A 848 28.62 21.47 5.15
C VAL A 848 28.75 22.42 6.34
N THR A 849 29.46 23.51 6.12
CA THR A 849 29.57 24.63 7.07
C THR A 849 28.29 25.43 7.00
N GLY A 850 27.51 25.45 8.08
CA GLY A 850 26.37 26.36 8.20
C GLY A 850 25.19 25.73 8.94
N VAL A 851 24.85 26.31 10.08
CA VAL A 851 23.82 25.84 11.02
C VAL A 851 22.48 26.55 10.83
N GLY A 852 22.38 27.39 9.79
CA GLY A 852 21.55 28.58 9.87
C GLY A 852 20.21 28.47 9.17
N GLU A 853 19.15 28.71 9.96
CA GLU A 853 17.94 29.30 9.42
C GLU A 853 18.17 30.79 9.15
N MET A 854 17.57 31.29 8.08
CA MET A 854 17.56 32.71 7.74
C MET A 854 16.14 33.24 7.77
N MET A 855 16.03 34.49 8.20
CA MET A 855 14.82 35.27 8.07
C MET A 855 14.87 36.05 6.76
N VAL A 856 13.97 35.74 5.83
CA VAL A 856 13.83 36.49 4.57
C VAL A 856 12.64 37.42 4.71
N THR A 857 12.85 38.71 4.48
CA THR A 857 11.80 39.74 4.48
C THR A 857 11.75 40.43 3.12
N ILE A 858 10.63 40.26 2.42
CA ILE A 858 10.32 40.93 1.16
C ILE A 858 9.75 42.31 1.49
N LYS A 859 10.44 43.37 1.06
CA LYS A 859 10.04 44.77 1.23
C LYS A 859 9.39 45.27 -0.05
N MET A 860 8.06 45.16 -0.13
CA MET A 860 7.27 45.56 -1.30
C MET A 860 7.15 47.08 -1.40
N TYR A 861 7.70 47.66 -2.46
CA TYR A 861 7.63 49.11 -2.68
C TYR A 861 6.20 49.54 -3.05
N PRO A 862 5.75 50.74 -2.61
CA PRO A 862 4.44 51.26 -2.97
C PRO A 862 4.41 51.87 -4.39
N VAL A 863 4.84 51.09 -5.39
CA VAL A 863 4.88 51.47 -6.81
C VAL A 863 4.20 50.41 -7.68
N SER A 864 3.62 50.86 -8.79
CA SER A 864 3.13 50.00 -9.88
C SER A 864 4.29 49.44 -10.70
N GLN A 865 3.99 48.48 -11.59
CA GLN A 865 4.96 47.91 -12.52
C GLN A 865 5.63 48.98 -13.39
N GLN A 866 4.95 50.08 -13.69
CA GLN A 866 5.48 51.20 -14.48
C GLN A 866 6.29 52.22 -13.64
N GLY A 867 6.70 51.86 -12.42
CA GLY A 867 7.47 52.74 -11.53
C GLY A 867 6.70 53.95 -11.00
N ARG A 868 5.36 53.98 -11.14
CA ARG A 868 4.50 55.07 -10.61
C ARG A 868 4.05 54.73 -9.19
N LYS A 869 4.12 55.71 -8.28
CA LYS A 869 3.65 55.56 -6.90
C LYS A 869 2.16 55.16 -6.87
N ILE A 870 1.77 54.20 -6.02
CA ILE A 870 0.38 53.70 -5.90
C ILE A 870 -0.49 54.59 -5.00
N GLY A 871 -1.80 54.71 -5.31
CA GLY A 871 -2.73 55.58 -4.57
C GLY A 871 -3.03 55.10 -3.16
N THR A 872 -3.69 55.94 -2.35
CA THR A 872 -4.22 55.53 -1.04
C THR A 872 -5.37 54.54 -1.25
N GLY A 873 -5.30 53.35 -0.66
CA GLY A 873 -6.33 52.32 -0.80
C GLY A 873 -5.90 50.94 -0.29
N PRO A 874 -6.80 49.95 -0.32
CA PRO A 874 -6.48 48.55 -0.04
C PRO A 874 -5.85 47.86 -1.26
N TYR A 875 -4.84 47.05 -1.00
CA TYR A 875 -4.15 46.22 -2.00
C TYR A 875 -4.10 44.77 -1.55
N ILE A 876 -4.28 43.86 -2.51
CA ILE A 876 -4.24 42.41 -2.31
C ILE A 876 -2.87 41.91 -2.71
N TYR A 877 -2.19 41.21 -1.81
CA TYR A 877 -0.90 40.58 -2.03
C TYR A 877 -1.11 39.08 -2.17
N GLN A 878 -0.70 38.53 -3.31
CA GLN A 878 -0.60 37.09 -3.54
C GLN A 878 0.88 36.71 -3.56
N VAL A 879 1.29 35.93 -2.58
CA VAL A 879 2.66 35.49 -2.35
C VAL A 879 2.77 34.01 -2.71
N SER A 880 3.82 33.65 -3.42
CA SER A 880 4.22 32.27 -3.65
C SER A 880 5.71 32.15 -3.40
N ILE A 881 6.09 31.14 -2.63
CA ILE A 881 7.48 30.85 -2.28
C ILE A 881 7.75 29.42 -2.74
N ILE A 882 8.88 29.25 -3.41
CA ILE A 882 9.42 27.97 -3.82
C ILE A 882 10.76 27.82 -3.09
N LYS A 883 10.96 26.72 -2.40
CA LYS A 883 12.25 26.32 -1.84
C LYS A 883 12.76 25.13 -2.63
N GLU A 884 13.99 25.23 -3.08
CA GLU A 884 14.66 24.18 -3.84
C GLU A 884 15.17 23.08 -2.92
N HIS A 885 15.30 21.86 -3.45
CA HIS A 885 15.91 20.75 -2.73
C HIS A 885 17.35 21.11 -2.30
N TYR A 886 17.67 20.92 -1.03
CA TYR A 886 18.98 21.29 -0.50
C TYR A 886 19.31 20.51 0.77
N VAL A 887 20.56 20.07 0.86
CA VAL A 887 21.08 19.34 2.02
C VAL A 887 21.88 20.30 2.89
N TYR A 888 21.55 20.36 4.18
CA TYR A 888 22.23 21.24 5.15
C TYR A 888 22.45 20.57 6.51
N CYS A 889 23.16 21.26 7.40
CA CYS A 889 23.44 20.83 8.75
C CYS A 889 22.50 21.49 9.75
N ALA A 890 21.72 20.70 10.49
CA ALA A 890 20.92 21.19 11.61
C ALA A 890 21.52 20.76 12.95
N TYR A 891 21.50 21.67 13.93
CA TYR A 891 21.89 21.36 15.29
C TYR A 891 20.69 20.81 16.07
N MET A 892 20.87 19.65 16.69
CA MET A 892 19.83 18.87 17.37
C MET A 892 19.98 18.90 18.90
N GLY A 893 20.66 19.92 19.45
CA GLY A 893 20.95 19.99 20.88
C GLY A 893 21.91 18.87 21.33
N GLY A 894 21.49 18.09 22.33
CA GLY A 894 22.26 16.97 22.89
C GLY A 894 22.63 15.86 21.89
N GLY A 895 22.00 15.82 20.70
CA GLY A 895 22.31 14.91 19.60
C GLY A 895 23.41 15.40 18.63
N GLY A 896 23.93 16.62 18.81
CA GLY A 896 24.94 17.20 17.92
C GLY A 896 24.38 17.67 16.57
N PHE A 897 25.25 17.75 15.57
CA PHE A 897 24.91 18.18 14.21
C PHE A 897 24.50 17.01 13.33
N GLN A 898 23.41 17.15 12.57
CA GLN A 898 22.91 16.12 11.66
C GLN A 898 22.59 16.66 10.28
N TYR A 899 22.72 15.78 9.28
CA TYR A 899 22.30 16.08 7.92
C TYR A 899 20.78 16.13 7.84
N VAL A 900 20.30 17.20 7.20
CA VAL A 900 18.90 17.35 6.82
C VAL A 900 18.87 17.39 5.31
N ASP A 901 18.21 16.41 4.72
CA ASP A 901 17.85 16.41 3.31
C ASP A 901 16.48 17.08 3.16
N ALA A 902 16.48 18.36 2.81
CA ALA A 902 15.25 19.13 2.74
C ALA A 902 14.66 19.06 1.32
N PRO A 903 13.44 18.51 1.16
CA PRO A 903 12.81 18.34 -0.14
C PRO A 903 12.36 19.68 -0.72
N TYR A 904 11.96 19.66 -2.00
CA TYR A 904 11.33 20.82 -2.64
C TYR A 904 10.05 21.21 -1.87
N GLN A 905 9.89 22.51 -1.57
CA GLN A 905 8.69 23.02 -0.89
C GLN A 905 8.05 24.16 -1.66
N ARG A 906 6.72 24.25 -1.58
CA ARG A 906 5.96 25.40 -2.06
C ARG A 906 5.01 25.90 -0.98
N ALA A 907 5.01 27.20 -0.76
CA ALA A 907 4.03 27.87 0.08
C ALA A 907 3.36 29.02 -0.67
N SER A 908 2.10 29.27 -0.36
CA SER A 908 1.35 30.39 -0.93
C SER A 908 0.52 31.08 0.14
N PHE A 909 0.42 32.40 0.06
CA PHE A 909 -0.30 33.22 1.02
C PHE A 909 -0.99 34.37 0.29
N THR A 910 -2.24 34.66 0.62
CA THR A 910 -2.97 35.81 0.07
C THR A 910 -3.50 36.67 1.21
N THR A 911 -3.28 37.97 1.14
CA THR A 911 -3.79 38.91 2.15
C THR A 911 -4.09 40.28 1.58
N THR A 912 -4.89 41.07 2.31
CA THR A 912 -5.18 42.47 1.96
C THR A 912 -4.52 43.41 2.97
N ARG A 913 -3.89 44.48 2.48
CA ARG A 913 -3.32 45.55 3.31
C ARG A 913 -3.63 46.92 2.75
N GLY A 914 -3.96 47.84 3.65
CA GLY A 914 -4.19 49.24 3.30
C GLY A 914 -2.89 50.04 3.24
N TYR A 915 -2.82 50.95 2.27
CA TYR A 915 -1.73 51.91 2.13
C TYR A 915 -2.33 53.32 2.12
N ARG A 916 -1.84 54.21 2.99
CA ARG A 916 -2.23 55.62 3.06
C ARG A 916 -0.99 56.49 3.06
N ARG A 917 -0.87 57.35 2.04
CA ARG A 917 0.19 58.36 1.97
C ARG A 917 -0.02 59.43 3.03
N THR A 918 1.03 59.82 3.73
CA THR A 918 1.05 61.07 4.50
C THR A 918 0.97 62.25 3.52
N THR A 919 -0.04 63.10 3.67
CA THR A 919 -0.09 64.40 2.98
C THR A 919 0.95 65.32 3.64
N LYS A 920 1.81 65.95 2.84
CA LYS A 920 2.63 67.08 3.30
C LYS A 920 1.75 68.19 3.88
#